data_AF-A0A951EV29-F1
#
_entry.id   AF-A0A951EV29-F1
#
_cell.length_a   1.000
_cell.length_b   1.000
_cell.length_c   1.000
_cell.angle_alpha   90.00
_cell.angle_beta   90.00
_cell.angle_gamma   90.00
#
_symmetry.space_group_name_H-M   'P 1'
#
loop_
_entity.id
_entity.type
_entity.pdbx_description
1 polymer ?
#
loop_
_entity_poly.entity_id
_entity_poly.type
_entity_poly.pdbx_seq_one_letter_code
_entity_poly.pdbx_strand_id
1 'polypeptide(L)'
;MCRGAFLLLASVAIASAQKQPFDVNALLALKRISDPQISPDGQSVAFTLRTVDVPGNKRPQQIWIVPLAGGTARQITQDGENNQRARWSPDSKRIAYISDRSGSGQVWMMDSDGGNARQVTNFATGADGVLFSPDGKNLLFTSEVYPECGADDACNKKNLEADKNEPKARVYTELLYRHWTTWQSKQRSHLFSVSADGGVPKDLTPGTRDVPPFSLGDPDDYDISPEGMEVCYGMNADPVPAFSTNMDLFVVPIGGGQTRKITSTPGADATPRYSPDGKYLAWRAQFRAGYESDRWRLMVLERATGKVTNLTENLDRWVTNLTWSPDSTSIFFTTEDRGRQAIQLIPVAGGAIRVAASGDSVLDEMQLTRDGKTMVYTQQTGSSPAEIYRASSTGGAPVALSHLNDSVLDSHQLTPLEEFWVESGDGARVQSFVVKPPGFREDAKYPAILLIHGGPQGAWGHDWTYRWNAQVFAAAGYVVVEPNPRGSTGYGQKFIDEINNDWGGRAFDDLMAVTDHMLAEMPYVDGSRLTAAGGSYGGYMADWIQGHTQRFKAIVSHAGVYDLNSEFGATEELWFPLWEFGGPPWEKPEEYAKWSPSNYVKDFHTPMLVITGELDFRVPYTQSLELFTALQLQKVPSKLVVFPDEGHWILKPQNSLLWYKTFTEWLDTWVKK
;
A
#
# COMPACT_ATOMS: atom_id res chain seq x y z
N MET A 1 59.51 56.18 15.42
CA MET A 1 59.03 55.20 16.41
C MET A 1 57.53 55.00 16.20
N CYS A 2 57.14 53.74 16.06
CA CYS A 2 55.91 53.27 15.42
C CYS A 2 54.61 53.68 16.13
N ARG A 3 53.61 54.12 15.35
CA ARG A 3 52.19 54.10 15.74
C ARG A 3 51.59 52.78 15.25
N GLY A 4 51.23 51.90 16.17
CA GLY A 4 50.51 50.66 15.89
C GLY A 4 49.02 50.91 15.77
N ALA A 5 48.43 50.54 14.63
CA ALA A 5 46.99 50.44 14.44
C ALA A 5 46.56 49.00 14.74
N PHE A 6 45.66 48.81 15.70
CA PHE A 6 45.00 47.53 15.97
C PHE A 6 43.70 47.46 15.15
N LEU A 7 43.64 46.52 14.21
CA LEU A 7 42.41 46.11 13.53
C LEU A 7 41.70 45.05 14.38
N LEU A 8 40.47 45.36 14.84
CA LEU A 8 39.55 44.36 15.38
C LEU A 8 38.87 43.61 14.22
N LEU A 9 39.17 42.32 14.08
CA LEU A 9 38.41 41.38 13.27
C LEU A 9 37.24 40.85 14.11
N ALA A 10 36.01 41.26 13.77
CA ALA A 10 34.80 40.66 14.32
C ALA A 10 34.54 39.32 13.61
N SER A 11 34.82 38.21 14.29
CA SER A 11 34.43 36.86 13.87
C SER A 11 32.92 36.69 14.06
N VAL A 12 32.15 36.74 12.98
CA VAL A 12 30.75 36.34 12.98
C VAL A 12 30.71 34.81 13.04
N ALA A 13 30.42 34.26 14.22
CA ALA A 13 30.08 32.85 14.35
C ALA A 13 28.70 32.64 13.71
N ILE A 14 28.66 31.99 12.55
CA ILE A 14 27.41 31.49 11.97
C ILE A 14 26.98 30.32 12.85
N ALA A 15 26.07 30.57 13.80
CA ALA A 15 25.39 29.50 14.50
C ALA A 15 24.50 28.77 13.49
N SER A 16 24.93 27.59 13.04
CA SER A 16 24.04 26.67 12.33
C SER A 16 22.91 26.32 13.28
N ALA A 17 21.67 26.65 12.92
CA ALA A 17 20.50 26.23 13.70
C ALA A 17 20.49 24.70 13.80
N GLN A 18 20.34 24.17 15.02
CA GLN A 18 20.25 22.73 15.24
C GLN A 18 18.92 22.22 14.68
N LYS A 19 18.98 21.25 13.76
CA LYS A 19 17.79 20.58 13.20
C LYS A 19 16.99 19.91 14.31
N GLN A 20 15.66 19.91 14.19
CA GLN A 20 14.76 19.29 15.18
C GLN A 20 14.65 17.77 14.95
N PRO A 21 14.42 16.94 15.98
CA PRO A 21 14.10 15.52 15.78
C PRO A 21 12.83 15.35 14.93
N PHE A 22 12.82 14.40 13.99
CA PHE A 22 11.67 14.11 13.13
C PHE A 22 10.55 13.36 13.91
N ASP A 23 9.74 14.10 14.65
CA ASP A 23 8.67 13.54 15.49
C ASP A 23 7.36 13.24 14.70
N VAL A 24 6.33 12.78 15.40
CA VAL A 24 5.02 12.50 14.80
C VAL A 24 4.36 13.77 14.22
N ASN A 25 4.62 14.96 14.77
CA ASN A 25 4.07 16.20 14.21
C ASN A 25 4.74 16.52 12.88
N ALA A 26 6.05 16.32 12.76
CA ALA A 26 6.77 16.42 11.50
C ALA A 26 6.24 15.43 10.46
N LEU A 27 5.99 14.17 10.85
CA LEU A 27 5.39 13.15 9.98
C LEU A 27 3.99 13.55 9.49
N LEU A 28 3.15 14.07 10.37
CA LEU A 28 1.79 14.52 10.03
C LEU A 28 1.81 15.81 9.21
N ALA A 29 2.86 16.64 9.27
CA ALA A 29 2.99 17.84 8.44
C ALA A 29 3.34 17.53 6.98
N LEU A 30 3.78 16.31 6.66
CA LEU A 30 4.14 15.91 5.30
C LEU A 30 2.92 15.87 4.37
N LYS A 31 3.14 16.35 3.16
CA LYS A 31 2.21 16.24 2.03
C LYS A 31 2.49 14.94 1.28
N ARG A 32 1.44 14.25 0.85
CA ARG A 32 1.55 12.90 0.25
C ARG A 32 1.12 12.94 -1.21
N ILE A 33 2.04 12.61 -2.11
CA ILE A 33 1.81 12.53 -3.55
C ILE A 33 1.30 11.13 -3.90
N SER A 34 0.38 11.05 -4.85
CA SER A 34 -0.03 9.80 -5.50
C SER A 34 -0.57 10.06 -6.91
N ASP A 35 -0.61 9.03 -7.75
CA ASP A 35 -1.23 9.02 -9.08
C ASP A 35 -0.73 10.18 -9.98
N PRO A 36 0.59 10.35 -10.20
CA PRO A 36 1.08 11.26 -11.23
C PRO A 36 0.60 10.81 -12.61
N GLN A 37 0.33 11.74 -13.52
CA GLN A 37 -0.26 11.48 -14.84
C GLN A 37 0.31 12.48 -15.86
N ILE A 38 1.12 11.98 -16.81
CA ILE A 38 1.74 12.80 -17.85
C ILE A 38 0.66 13.29 -18.84
N SER A 39 0.67 14.57 -19.18
CA SER A 39 -0.19 15.10 -20.23
C SER A 39 0.19 14.51 -21.60
N PRO A 40 -0.76 14.17 -22.48
CA PRO A 40 -0.42 13.51 -23.74
C PRO A 40 0.47 14.31 -24.70
N ASP A 41 0.54 15.64 -24.55
CA ASP A 41 1.48 16.52 -25.24
C ASP A 41 2.89 16.56 -24.62
N GLY A 42 3.10 15.89 -23.48
CA GLY A 42 4.37 15.82 -22.76
C GLY A 42 4.78 17.10 -22.05
N GLN A 43 3.86 18.03 -21.76
CA GLN A 43 4.20 19.32 -21.17
C GLN A 43 4.06 19.38 -19.64
N SER A 44 3.16 18.57 -19.06
CA SER A 44 2.77 18.67 -17.66
C SER A 44 2.56 17.30 -17.03
N VAL A 45 2.62 17.26 -15.70
CA VAL A 45 2.24 16.09 -14.89
C VAL A 45 1.17 16.54 -13.91
N ALA A 46 -0.03 15.98 -14.02
CA ALA A 46 -1.08 16.13 -13.01
C ALA A 46 -0.89 15.06 -11.91
N PHE A 47 -1.17 15.36 -10.66
CA PHE A 47 -1.06 14.40 -9.56
C PHE A 47 -2.02 14.73 -8.43
N THR A 48 -2.30 13.74 -7.58
CA THR A 48 -3.10 13.95 -6.37
C THR A 48 -2.17 14.30 -5.21
N LEU A 49 -2.53 15.34 -4.45
CA LEU A 49 -1.84 15.74 -3.24
C LEU A 49 -2.78 15.63 -2.04
N ARG A 50 -2.42 14.78 -1.08
CA ARG A 50 -3.09 14.67 0.21
C ARG A 50 -2.37 15.52 1.25
N THR A 51 -3.11 16.38 1.92
CA THR A 51 -2.64 17.10 3.12
C THR A 51 -3.27 16.50 4.37
N VAL A 52 -2.73 16.82 5.54
CA VAL A 52 -3.24 16.34 6.84
C VAL A 52 -3.69 17.55 7.66
N ASP A 53 -4.96 17.56 8.03
CA ASP A 53 -5.55 18.54 8.94
C ASP A 53 -5.80 17.87 10.29
N VAL A 54 -4.86 18.05 11.23
CA VAL A 54 -4.95 17.45 12.57
C VAL A 54 -6.11 18.06 13.38
N PRO A 55 -6.28 19.39 13.49
CA PRO A 55 -7.43 19.98 14.18
C PRO A 55 -8.78 19.54 13.61
N GLY A 56 -8.92 19.50 12.28
CA GLY A 56 -10.15 19.05 11.61
C GLY A 56 -10.33 17.54 11.58
N ASN A 57 -9.32 16.77 11.95
CA ASN A 57 -9.26 15.31 11.85
C ASN A 57 -9.53 14.79 10.43
N LYS A 58 -9.07 15.54 9.42
CA LYS A 58 -9.33 15.30 8.00
C LYS A 58 -8.04 15.16 7.19
N ARG A 59 -8.15 14.58 6.00
CA ARG A 59 -7.03 14.39 5.08
C ARG A 59 -7.45 14.72 3.65
N PRO A 60 -7.74 16.00 3.34
CA PRO A 60 -8.27 16.37 2.04
C PRO A 60 -7.28 16.05 0.92
N GLN A 61 -7.83 15.74 -0.25
CA GLN A 61 -7.11 15.43 -1.48
C GLN A 61 -7.44 16.47 -2.55
N GLN A 62 -6.41 17.00 -3.19
CA GLN A 62 -6.53 18.01 -4.23
C GLN A 62 -5.66 17.64 -5.42
N ILE A 63 -6.05 18.08 -6.62
CA ILE A 63 -5.28 17.85 -7.85
C ILE A 63 -4.32 19.01 -8.05
N TRP A 64 -3.07 18.66 -8.36
CA TRP A 64 -1.99 19.58 -8.64
C TRP A 64 -1.40 19.29 -10.02
N ILE A 65 -0.75 20.30 -10.62
CA ILE A 65 0.04 20.15 -11.84
C ILE A 65 1.44 20.70 -11.63
N VAL A 66 2.44 20.00 -12.18
CA VAL A 66 3.82 20.49 -12.32
C VAL A 66 4.26 20.43 -13.79
N PRO A 67 4.98 21.44 -14.32
CA PRO A 67 5.53 21.36 -15.67
C PRO A 67 6.55 20.23 -15.80
N LEU A 68 6.50 19.46 -16.89
CA LEU A 68 7.47 18.38 -17.14
C LEU A 68 8.90 18.92 -17.30
N ALA A 69 9.05 20.16 -17.78
CA ALA A 69 10.34 20.85 -17.85
C ALA A 69 10.91 21.26 -16.48
N GLY A 70 10.13 21.16 -15.41
CA GLY A 70 10.44 21.61 -14.06
C GLY A 70 9.85 22.99 -13.78
N GLY A 71 9.68 23.31 -12.51
CA GLY A 71 9.08 24.57 -12.06
C GLY A 71 8.22 24.38 -10.82
N THR A 72 7.39 25.36 -10.50
CA THR A 72 6.53 25.33 -9.32
C THR A 72 5.27 24.52 -9.59
N ALA A 73 5.00 23.52 -8.75
CA ALA A 73 3.72 22.82 -8.75
C ALA A 73 2.59 23.77 -8.29
N ARG A 74 1.41 23.67 -8.91
CA ARG A 74 0.24 24.47 -8.56
C ARG A 74 -1.00 23.60 -8.36
N GLN A 75 -1.81 23.94 -7.36
CA GLN A 75 -3.12 23.36 -7.16
C GLN A 75 -4.09 23.82 -8.25
N ILE A 76 -4.92 22.93 -8.77
CA ILE A 76 -5.89 23.24 -9.83
C ILE A 76 -7.35 22.96 -9.45
N THR A 77 -7.60 22.26 -8.35
CA THR A 77 -8.94 22.10 -7.75
C THR A 77 -9.06 22.91 -6.47
N GLN A 78 -10.25 23.41 -6.15
CA GLN A 78 -10.50 24.17 -4.92
C GLN A 78 -11.73 23.67 -4.16
N ASP A 79 -12.80 23.33 -4.88
CA ASP A 79 -14.03 22.80 -4.28
C ASP A 79 -13.96 21.29 -4.02
N GLY A 80 -14.64 20.84 -2.98
CA GLY A 80 -14.62 19.45 -2.51
C GLY A 80 -13.42 19.15 -1.63
N GLU A 81 -13.55 18.11 -0.80
CA GLU A 81 -12.47 17.65 0.08
C GLU A 81 -11.75 16.43 -0.49
N ASN A 82 -12.37 15.71 -1.43
CA ASN A 82 -11.78 14.55 -2.10
C ASN A 82 -11.76 14.76 -3.63
N ASN A 83 -10.70 15.39 -4.14
CA ASN A 83 -10.41 15.49 -5.56
C ASN A 83 -9.21 14.59 -5.91
N GLN A 84 -9.43 13.60 -6.78
CA GLN A 84 -8.44 12.57 -7.10
C GLN A 84 -8.63 12.00 -8.51
N ARG A 85 -7.77 11.06 -8.92
CA ARG A 85 -7.87 10.31 -10.18
C ARG A 85 -7.91 11.21 -11.43
N ALA A 86 -6.99 12.18 -11.51
CA ALA A 86 -6.89 13.04 -12.68
C ALA A 86 -6.55 12.23 -13.93
N ARG A 87 -7.28 12.37 -15.03
CA ARG A 87 -6.95 11.75 -16.33
C ARG A 87 -7.04 12.80 -17.43
N TRP A 88 -6.00 12.91 -18.23
CA TRP A 88 -5.95 13.87 -19.32
C TRP A 88 -6.81 13.42 -20.50
N SER A 89 -7.50 14.35 -21.14
CA SER A 89 -8.09 14.09 -22.45
C SER A 89 -6.98 13.85 -23.49
N PRO A 90 -7.20 13.03 -24.54
CA PRO A 90 -6.16 12.69 -25.53
C PRO A 90 -5.52 13.89 -26.25
N ASP A 91 -6.23 15.02 -26.31
CA ASP A 91 -5.78 16.29 -26.88
C ASP A 91 -5.10 17.23 -25.86
N SER A 92 -4.92 16.80 -24.60
CA SER A 92 -4.32 17.54 -23.47
C SER A 92 -5.06 18.81 -23.03
N LYS A 93 -6.27 19.07 -23.54
CA LYS A 93 -6.99 20.30 -23.23
C LYS A 93 -7.83 20.24 -21.96
N ARG A 94 -8.27 19.04 -21.58
CA ARG A 94 -9.18 18.81 -20.45
C ARG A 94 -8.65 17.73 -19.52
N ILE A 95 -9.15 17.73 -18.30
CA ILE A 95 -8.87 16.72 -17.27
C ILE A 95 -10.20 16.23 -16.72
N ALA A 96 -10.42 14.91 -16.77
CA ALA A 96 -11.48 14.23 -16.04
C ALA A 96 -10.94 13.81 -14.66
N TYR A 97 -11.77 13.85 -13.62
CA TYR A 97 -11.37 13.51 -12.26
C TYR A 97 -12.56 13.17 -11.37
N ILE A 98 -12.32 12.55 -10.22
CA ILE A 98 -13.33 12.30 -9.19
C ILE A 98 -13.36 13.45 -8.19
N SER A 99 -14.55 13.97 -7.89
CA SER A 99 -14.78 15.00 -6.86
C SER A 99 -16.04 14.73 -6.06
N ASP A 100 -15.96 14.96 -4.75
CA ASP A 100 -17.07 14.89 -3.81
C ASP A 100 -17.82 16.23 -3.65
N ARG A 101 -17.49 17.26 -4.44
CA ARG A 101 -18.04 18.62 -4.27
C ARG A 101 -19.57 18.72 -4.39
N SER A 102 -20.23 17.73 -4.99
CA SER A 102 -21.69 17.60 -5.09
C SER A 102 -22.31 16.75 -3.96
N GLY A 103 -21.53 16.37 -2.94
CA GLY A 103 -21.97 15.59 -1.78
C GLY A 103 -21.66 14.08 -1.86
N SER A 104 -21.33 13.57 -3.05
CA SER A 104 -20.81 12.22 -3.28
C SER A 104 -19.78 12.25 -4.42
N GLY A 105 -18.91 11.25 -4.49
CA GLY A 105 -17.96 11.11 -5.59
C GLY A 105 -18.69 11.08 -6.93
N GLN A 106 -18.28 11.93 -7.86
CA GLN A 106 -18.78 11.99 -9.23
C GLN A 106 -17.60 12.24 -10.17
N VAL A 107 -17.77 11.91 -11.46
CA VAL A 107 -16.84 12.32 -12.50
C VAL A 107 -17.10 13.78 -12.85
N TRP A 108 -16.05 14.58 -12.78
CA TRP A 108 -16.00 15.98 -13.19
C TRP A 108 -15.01 16.16 -14.33
N MET A 109 -15.21 17.21 -15.12
CA MET A 109 -14.36 17.62 -16.22
C MET A 109 -13.96 19.08 -16.02
N MET A 110 -12.69 19.41 -16.20
CA MET A 110 -12.19 20.78 -16.19
C MET A 110 -11.22 21.01 -17.36
N ASP A 111 -10.94 22.27 -17.66
CA ASP A 111 -9.83 22.62 -18.55
C ASP A 111 -8.49 22.28 -17.89
N SER A 112 -7.44 22.10 -18.69
CA SER A 112 -6.08 21.78 -18.22
C SER A 112 -5.48 22.80 -17.24
N ASP A 113 -6.02 24.01 -17.18
CA ASP A 113 -5.62 25.03 -16.22
C ASP A 113 -6.37 24.96 -14.88
N GLY A 114 -7.39 24.11 -14.77
CA GLY A 114 -8.30 23.99 -13.61
C GLY A 114 -9.60 24.80 -13.75
N GLY A 115 -9.75 25.56 -14.83
CA GLY A 115 -10.94 26.36 -15.11
C GLY A 115 -12.12 25.52 -15.61
N ASN A 116 -13.30 26.16 -15.66
CA ASN A 116 -14.50 25.62 -16.32
C ASN A 116 -14.92 24.22 -15.86
N ALA A 117 -14.75 23.91 -14.56
CA ALA A 117 -15.16 22.64 -13.99
C ALA A 117 -16.67 22.40 -14.17
N ARG A 118 -17.04 21.26 -14.75
CA ARG A 118 -18.42 20.80 -14.92
C ARG A 118 -18.57 19.34 -14.48
N GLN A 119 -19.72 19.04 -13.90
CA GLN A 119 -20.08 17.68 -13.52
C GLN A 119 -20.44 16.87 -14.78
N VAL A 120 -19.94 15.64 -14.89
CA VAL A 120 -20.23 14.73 -16.02
C VAL A 120 -21.26 13.68 -15.62
N THR A 121 -21.08 13.06 -14.46
CA THR A 121 -21.99 12.05 -13.91
C THR A 121 -22.81 12.65 -12.77
N ASN A 122 -24.06 12.22 -12.63
CA ASN A 122 -24.91 12.60 -11.50
C ASN A 122 -25.74 11.40 -11.06
N PHE A 123 -25.02 10.34 -10.68
CA PHE A 123 -25.62 9.05 -10.35
C PHE A 123 -25.85 8.95 -8.84
N ALA A 124 -27.02 8.48 -8.41
CA ALA A 124 -27.43 8.48 -7.00
C ALA A 124 -26.49 7.63 -6.12
N THR A 125 -25.87 6.62 -6.71
CA THR A 125 -24.88 5.73 -6.07
C THR A 125 -23.44 6.22 -6.17
N GLY A 126 -23.22 7.44 -6.70
CA GLY A 126 -21.89 7.98 -6.91
C GLY A 126 -21.19 7.41 -8.14
N ALA A 127 -19.98 7.91 -8.39
CA ALA A 127 -19.03 7.39 -9.36
C ALA A 127 -17.61 7.48 -8.78
N ASP A 128 -16.79 6.48 -9.09
CA ASP A 128 -15.37 6.45 -8.79
C ASP A 128 -14.59 5.91 -10.00
N GLY A 129 -13.25 5.95 -9.91
CA GLY A 129 -12.37 5.73 -11.05
C GLY A 129 -12.62 6.76 -12.16
N VAL A 130 -11.79 6.75 -13.19
CA VAL A 130 -12.13 7.37 -14.49
C VAL A 130 -11.06 7.00 -15.50
N LEU A 131 -11.44 6.74 -16.75
CA LEU A 131 -10.52 6.67 -17.91
C LEU A 131 -11.15 7.30 -19.14
N PHE A 132 -10.35 7.96 -19.97
CA PHE A 132 -10.80 8.42 -21.29
C PHE A 132 -10.71 7.30 -22.32
N SER A 133 -11.71 7.21 -23.21
CA SER A 133 -11.51 6.50 -24.47
C SER A 133 -10.38 7.15 -25.28
N PRO A 134 -9.62 6.40 -26.09
CA PRO A 134 -8.51 6.93 -26.87
C PRO A 134 -8.89 8.08 -27.83
N ASP A 135 -10.14 8.12 -28.29
CA ASP A 135 -10.69 9.19 -29.13
C ASP A 135 -11.25 10.39 -28.34
N GLY A 136 -11.26 10.30 -27.01
CA GLY A 136 -11.71 11.36 -26.09
C GLY A 136 -13.22 11.57 -26.03
N LYS A 137 -14.02 10.69 -26.65
CA LYS A 137 -15.47 10.85 -26.73
C LYS A 137 -16.23 10.22 -25.58
N ASN A 138 -15.66 9.19 -24.94
CA ASN A 138 -16.28 8.49 -23.83
C ASN A 138 -15.37 8.49 -22.61
N LEU A 139 -15.98 8.28 -21.45
CA LEU A 139 -15.34 8.04 -20.18
C LEU A 139 -15.80 6.67 -19.66
N LEU A 140 -14.88 5.91 -19.09
CA LEU A 140 -15.19 4.80 -18.20
C LEU A 140 -15.13 5.25 -16.76
N PHE A 141 -15.98 4.68 -15.92
CA PHE A 141 -16.01 4.89 -14.47
C PHE A 141 -16.71 3.71 -13.79
N THR A 142 -16.59 3.58 -12.47
CA THR A 142 -17.31 2.57 -11.70
C THR A 142 -18.40 3.19 -10.84
N SER A 143 -19.43 2.42 -10.53
CA SER A 143 -20.44 2.79 -9.54
C SER A 143 -21.00 1.56 -8.82
N GLU A 144 -21.27 1.71 -7.52
CA GLU A 144 -21.90 0.67 -6.70
C GLU A 144 -23.42 0.69 -6.89
N VAL A 145 -23.94 -0.09 -7.83
CA VAL A 145 -25.39 -0.11 -8.14
C VAL A 145 -26.08 -1.30 -7.52
N TYR A 146 -27.39 -1.20 -7.34
CA TYR A 146 -28.18 -2.42 -7.09
C TYR A 146 -28.16 -3.27 -8.37
N PRO A 147 -27.74 -4.56 -8.30
CA PRO A 147 -27.63 -5.45 -9.45
C PRO A 147 -28.84 -5.47 -10.38
N GLU A 148 -30.04 -5.42 -9.81
CA GLU A 148 -31.30 -5.44 -10.56
C GLU A 148 -31.64 -4.10 -11.22
N CYS A 149 -31.03 -3.00 -10.77
CA CYS A 149 -31.22 -1.66 -11.34
C CYS A 149 -30.20 -1.36 -12.46
N GLY A 150 -28.95 -1.81 -12.32
CA GLY A 150 -27.87 -1.47 -13.26
C GLY A 150 -27.77 0.05 -13.47
N ALA A 151 -27.81 0.50 -14.72
CA ALA A 151 -27.79 1.92 -15.09
C ALA A 151 -29.09 2.72 -14.81
N ASP A 152 -30.18 2.10 -14.34
CA ASP A 152 -31.42 2.80 -14.00
C ASP A 152 -31.27 3.59 -12.69
N ASP A 153 -30.92 4.87 -12.81
CA ASP A 153 -30.72 5.75 -11.65
C ASP A 153 -31.99 5.96 -10.81
N ALA A 154 -33.18 5.93 -11.44
CA ALA A 154 -34.44 6.09 -10.71
C ALA A 154 -34.71 4.86 -9.82
N CYS A 155 -34.40 3.66 -10.33
CA CYS A 155 -34.42 2.42 -9.56
C CYS A 155 -33.40 2.48 -8.40
N ASN A 156 -32.14 2.84 -8.69
CA ASN A 156 -31.10 2.96 -7.67
C ASN A 156 -31.48 3.94 -6.56
N LYS A 157 -31.97 5.14 -6.92
CA LYS A 157 -32.43 6.15 -5.96
C LYS A 157 -33.57 5.64 -5.08
N LYS A 158 -34.54 4.92 -5.68
CA LYS A 158 -35.65 4.32 -4.92
C LYS A 158 -35.14 3.32 -3.89
N ASN A 159 -34.21 2.45 -4.27
CA ASN A 159 -33.63 1.45 -3.37
C ASN A 159 -32.78 2.09 -2.25
N LEU A 160 -31.97 3.11 -2.57
CA LEU A 160 -31.24 3.88 -1.55
C LEU A 160 -32.16 4.52 -0.50
N GLU A 161 -33.29 5.10 -0.94
CA GLU A 161 -34.29 5.66 -0.01
C GLU A 161 -35.02 4.57 0.79
N ALA A 162 -35.25 3.40 0.19
CA ALA A 162 -35.84 2.27 0.91
C ALA A 162 -34.90 1.78 2.03
N ASP A 163 -33.61 1.61 1.74
CA ASP A 163 -32.60 1.15 2.70
C ASP A 163 -32.44 2.08 3.92
N LYS A 164 -32.66 3.39 3.75
CA LYS A 164 -32.67 4.35 4.87
C LYS A 164 -33.74 4.02 5.90
N ASN A 165 -34.89 3.52 5.45
CA ASN A 165 -36.08 3.22 6.25
C ASN A 165 -36.11 1.79 6.81
N GLU A 166 -35.21 0.91 6.37
CA GLU A 166 -35.10 -0.44 6.88
C GLU A 166 -34.54 -0.49 8.31
N PRO A 167 -34.89 -1.53 9.10
CA PRO A 167 -34.24 -1.82 10.37
C PRO A 167 -32.72 -1.89 10.19
N LYS A 168 -31.97 -1.36 11.17
CA LYS A 168 -30.50 -1.39 11.15
C LYS A 168 -29.99 -2.77 11.54
N ALA A 169 -30.13 -3.72 10.62
CA ALA A 169 -29.59 -5.06 10.67
C ALA A 169 -28.93 -5.40 9.33
N ARG A 170 -27.95 -6.30 9.34
CA ARG A 170 -27.34 -6.85 8.13
C ARG A 170 -27.66 -8.34 8.07
N VAL A 171 -28.05 -8.80 6.89
CA VAL A 171 -28.42 -10.20 6.65
C VAL A 171 -27.53 -10.73 5.54
N TYR A 172 -26.74 -11.76 5.86
CA TYR A 172 -25.82 -12.40 4.93
C TYR A 172 -26.11 -13.90 4.89
N THR A 173 -26.14 -14.45 3.68
CA THR A 173 -26.32 -15.89 3.42
C THR A 173 -25.09 -16.51 2.75
N GLU A 174 -24.04 -15.72 2.52
CA GLU A 174 -22.83 -16.07 1.78
C GLU A 174 -21.60 -15.51 2.51
N LEU A 175 -20.43 -16.11 2.26
CA LEU A 175 -19.13 -15.66 2.79
C LEU A 175 -18.65 -14.39 2.06
N LEU A 176 -17.55 -13.78 2.56
CA LEU A 176 -17.05 -12.48 2.11
C LEU A 176 -18.10 -11.36 2.24
N TYR A 177 -18.75 -11.33 3.40
CA TYR A 177 -19.80 -10.37 3.75
C TYR A 177 -19.24 -9.03 4.27
N ARG A 178 -17.92 -8.92 4.41
CA ARG A 178 -17.17 -7.72 4.79
C ARG A 178 -15.73 -7.84 4.29
N HIS A 179 -15.02 -6.73 4.13
CA HIS A 179 -13.60 -6.69 3.72
C HIS A 179 -12.93 -5.45 4.33
N TRP A 180 -11.80 -5.63 5.01
CA TRP A 180 -11.05 -4.61 5.78
C TRP A 180 -11.85 -3.81 6.82
N THR A 181 -12.68 -2.87 6.37
CA THR A 181 -13.50 -1.94 7.18
C THR A 181 -14.91 -1.77 6.65
N THR A 182 -15.24 -2.43 5.55
CA THR A 182 -16.47 -2.21 4.80
C THR A 182 -17.30 -3.48 4.83
N TRP A 183 -18.59 -3.32 5.14
CA TRP A 183 -19.56 -4.41 5.02
C TRP A 183 -20.03 -4.48 3.58
N GLN A 184 -20.12 -5.69 3.02
CA GLN A 184 -20.68 -5.86 1.69
C GLN A 184 -22.15 -5.42 1.72
N SER A 185 -22.54 -4.54 0.80
CA SER A 185 -23.90 -4.00 0.75
C SER A 185 -24.78 -4.81 -0.20
N LYS A 186 -26.02 -4.34 -0.41
CA LYS A 186 -26.89 -4.85 -1.48
C LYS A 186 -26.42 -4.42 -2.87
N GLN A 187 -25.54 -3.42 -2.95
CA GLN A 187 -24.99 -2.90 -4.20
C GLN A 187 -23.78 -3.76 -4.66
N ARG A 188 -23.45 -3.69 -5.95
CA ARG A 188 -22.25 -4.26 -6.56
C ARG A 188 -21.56 -3.20 -7.42
N SER A 189 -20.24 -3.17 -7.39
CA SER A 189 -19.46 -2.29 -8.26
C SER A 189 -19.61 -2.76 -9.71
N HIS A 190 -20.15 -1.93 -10.59
CA HIS A 190 -20.16 -2.19 -12.03
C HIS A 190 -19.29 -1.15 -12.76
N LEU A 191 -18.77 -1.54 -13.92
CA LEU A 191 -18.07 -0.66 -14.85
C LEU A 191 -19.06 -0.05 -15.84
N PHE A 192 -19.00 1.26 -16.03
CA PHE A 192 -19.89 2.02 -16.91
C PHE A 192 -19.11 2.77 -17.99
N SER A 193 -19.75 3.02 -19.13
CA SER A 193 -19.31 4.01 -20.12
C SER A 193 -20.29 5.16 -20.25
N VAL A 194 -19.80 6.39 -20.44
CA VAL A 194 -20.64 7.57 -20.70
C VAL A 194 -19.95 8.50 -21.69
N SER A 195 -20.71 9.30 -22.45
CA SER A 195 -20.12 10.37 -23.24
C SER A 195 -19.33 11.33 -22.35
N ALA A 196 -18.19 11.83 -22.84
CA ALA A 196 -17.39 12.84 -22.14
C ALA A 196 -18.18 14.14 -21.89
N ASP A 197 -19.23 14.39 -22.67
CA ASP A 197 -20.14 15.53 -22.50
C ASP A 197 -21.31 15.25 -21.53
N GLY A 198 -21.32 14.07 -20.90
CA GLY A 198 -22.37 13.61 -20.00
C GLY A 198 -23.50 12.90 -20.75
N GLY A 199 -24.55 12.52 -20.02
CA GLY A 199 -25.70 11.81 -20.55
C GLY A 199 -25.99 10.52 -19.78
N VAL A 200 -26.77 9.62 -20.39
CA VAL A 200 -27.14 8.35 -19.78
C VAL A 200 -25.96 7.37 -19.89
N PRO A 201 -25.41 6.89 -18.77
CA PRO A 201 -24.33 5.91 -18.79
C PRO A 201 -24.84 4.54 -19.24
N LYS A 202 -23.93 3.72 -19.77
CA LYS A 202 -24.16 2.34 -20.13
C LYS A 202 -23.42 1.41 -19.18
N ASP A 203 -24.15 0.49 -18.56
CA ASP A 203 -23.58 -0.58 -17.76
C ASP A 203 -22.88 -1.61 -18.66
N LEU A 204 -21.60 -1.85 -18.42
CA LEU A 204 -20.76 -2.79 -19.17
C LEU A 204 -20.65 -4.15 -18.48
N THR A 205 -20.93 -4.21 -17.19
CA THR A 205 -20.77 -5.42 -16.37
C THR A 205 -22.00 -5.67 -15.50
N PRO A 206 -23.22 -5.71 -16.07
CA PRO A 206 -24.42 -5.93 -15.29
C PRO A 206 -24.43 -7.33 -14.69
N GLY A 207 -24.78 -7.45 -13.41
CA GLY A 207 -24.91 -8.74 -12.74
C GLY A 207 -24.71 -8.61 -11.23
N THR A 208 -24.40 -9.73 -10.59
CA THR A 208 -24.20 -9.80 -9.14
C THR A 208 -22.72 -9.82 -8.72
N ARG A 209 -21.81 -9.57 -9.68
CA ARG A 209 -20.37 -9.63 -9.49
C ARG A 209 -19.79 -8.22 -9.52
N ASP A 210 -18.81 -7.99 -8.67
CA ASP A 210 -18.10 -6.72 -8.58
C ASP A 210 -17.01 -6.63 -9.67
N VAL A 211 -16.95 -5.48 -10.34
CA VAL A 211 -15.88 -5.07 -11.25
C VAL A 211 -15.44 -3.64 -10.90
N PRO A 212 -14.18 -3.44 -10.50
CA PRO A 212 -13.24 -4.45 -10.01
C PRO A 212 -13.80 -5.29 -8.84
N PRO A 213 -13.24 -6.48 -8.55
CA PRO A 213 -13.71 -7.32 -7.45
C PRO A 213 -13.69 -6.60 -6.09
N PHE A 214 -14.68 -6.88 -5.25
CA PHE A 214 -14.80 -6.32 -3.89
C PHE A 214 -13.59 -6.61 -3.01
N SER A 215 -13.01 -7.80 -3.14
CA SER A 215 -11.75 -8.21 -2.52
C SER A 215 -10.68 -8.43 -3.58
N LEU A 216 -9.42 -8.12 -3.26
CA LEU A 216 -8.25 -8.28 -4.14
C LEU A 216 -8.28 -7.47 -5.45
N GLY A 217 -9.33 -6.69 -5.70
CA GLY A 217 -9.42 -5.77 -6.84
C GLY A 217 -8.62 -4.49 -6.62
N ASP A 218 -8.05 -3.98 -7.70
CA ASP A 218 -7.36 -2.71 -7.78
C ASP A 218 -8.15 -1.73 -8.68
N PRO A 219 -8.16 -0.42 -8.39
CA PRO A 219 -8.80 0.57 -9.26
C PRO A 219 -8.30 0.57 -10.72
N ASP A 220 -7.14 -0.02 -10.97
CA ASP A 220 -6.51 -0.14 -12.28
C ASP A 220 -6.76 -1.49 -12.97
N ASP A 221 -7.66 -2.34 -12.46
CA ASP A 221 -8.01 -3.66 -13.02
C ASP A 221 -8.92 -3.60 -14.26
N TYR A 222 -8.86 -2.50 -15.02
CA TYR A 222 -9.49 -2.39 -16.32
C TYR A 222 -8.72 -1.43 -17.23
N ASP A 223 -8.85 -1.64 -18.54
CA ASP A 223 -8.23 -0.81 -19.57
C ASP A 223 -9.04 -0.81 -20.86
N ILE A 224 -8.85 0.23 -21.69
CA ILE A 224 -9.55 0.42 -22.96
C ILE A 224 -8.60 0.07 -24.10
N SER A 225 -9.08 -0.75 -25.03
CA SER A 225 -8.36 -1.01 -26.29
C SER A 225 -8.01 0.30 -27.02
N PRO A 226 -6.83 0.44 -27.64
CA PRO A 226 -6.38 1.71 -28.26
C PRO A 226 -7.24 2.15 -29.44
N GLU A 227 -7.95 1.23 -30.08
CA GLU A 227 -8.98 1.52 -31.09
C GLU A 227 -10.31 2.04 -30.49
N GLY A 228 -10.47 1.96 -29.17
CA GLY A 228 -11.66 2.42 -28.44
C GLY A 228 -12.90 1.53 -28.66
N MET A 229 -12.72 0.24 -28.96
CA MET A 229 -13.82 -0.67 -29.32
C MET A 229 -14.25 -1.60 -28.18
N GLU A 230 -13.29 -2.07 -27.38
CA GLU A 230 -13.51 -2.96 -26.24
C GLU A 230 -12.79 -2.47 -24.98
N VAL A 231 -13.25 -2.99 -23.85
CA VAL A 231 -12.73 -2.79 -22.50
C VAL A 231 -12.33 -4.15 -21.95
N CYS A 232 -11.09 -4.27 -21.45
CA CYS A 232 -10.64 -5.44 -20.69
C CYS A 232 -10.77 -5.13 -19.20
N TYR A 233 -11.25 -6.07 -18.39
CA TYR A 233 -11.40 -5.91 -16.95
C TYR A 233 -11.18 -7.23 -16.20
N GLY A 234 -10.72 -7.14 -14.96
CA GLY A 234 -10.63 -8.25 -14.01
C GLY A 234 -11.96 -8.50 -13.29
N MET A 235 -12.30 -9.77 -13.09
CA MET A 235 -13.46 -10.19 -12.30
C MET A 235 -13.19 -11.52 -11.62
N ASN A 236 -13.54 -11.65 -10.33
CA ASN A 236 -13.60 -12.95 -9.67
C ASN A 236 -14.94 -13.62 -10.01
N ALA A 237 -14.88 -14.65 -10.87
CA ALA A 237 -16.04 -15.41 -11.30
C ALA A 237 -16.38 -16.61 -10.39
N ASP A 238 -15.55 -16.89 -9.39
CA ASP A 238 -15.70 -18.08 -8.56
C ASP A 238 -16.98 -18.02 -7.71
N PRO A 239 -17.65 -19.16 -7.47
CA PRO A 239 -18.90 -19.17 -6.70
C PRO A 239 -18.75 -18.62 -5.27
N VAL A 240 -17.58 -18.80 -4.65
CA VAL A 240 -17.31 -18.34 -3.28
C VAL A 240 -15.98 -17.60 -3.24
N PRO A 241 -16.00 -16.26 -3.38
CA PRO A 241 -14.78 -15.45 -3.38
C PRO A 241 -13.97 -15.53 -2.08
N ALA A 242 -14.60 -15.81 -0.94
CA ALA A 242 -13.95 -15.81 0.38
C ALA A 242 -12.76 -16.77 0.51
N PHE A 243 -12.68 -17.83 -0.29
CA PHE A 243 -11.52 -18.75 -0.29
C PHE A 243 -10.80 -18.79 -1.64
N SER A 244 -11.06 -17.80 -2.50
CA SER A 244 -10.47 -17.73 -3.83
C SER A 244 -9.68 -16.46 -4.02
N THR A 245 -8.43 -16.63 -4.45
CA THR A 245 -7.61 -15.54 -5.00
C THR A 245 -7.77 -15.40 -6.51
N ASN A 246 -8.63 -16.20 -7.15
CA ASN A 246 -8.79 -16.16 -8.60
C ASN A 246 -9.37 -14.81 -9.05
N MET A 247 -8.79 -14.28 -10.11
CA MET A 247 -9.36 -13.18 -10.87
C MET A 247 -9.06 -13.45 -12.33
N ASP A 248 -10.08 -13.54 -13.16
CA ASP A 248 -9.91 -13.75 -14.59
C ASP A 248 -10.12 -12.44 -15.34
N LEU A 249 -9.43 -12.28 -16.47
CA LEU A 249 -9.63 -11.17 -17.38
C LEU A 249 -10.76 -11.48 -18.36
N PHE A 250 -11.63 -10.49 -18.57
CA PHE A 250 -12.72 -10.51 -19.54
C PHE A 250 -12.61 -9.30 -20.47
N VAL A 251 -13.22 -9.40 -21.64
CA VAL A 251 -13.44 -8.25 -22.53
C VAL A 251 -14.92 -8.06 -22.84
N VAL A 252 -15.31 -6.81 -23.01
CA VAL A 252 -16.66 -6.41 -23.42
C VAL A 252 -16.57 -5.25 -24.42
N PRO A 253 -17.44 -5.16 -25.43
CA PRO A 253 -17.52 -3.96 -26.27
C PRO A 253 -17.75 -2.72 -25.40
N ILE A 254 -17.13 -1.57 -25.74
CA ILE A 254 -17.32 -0.31 -24.98
C ILE A 254 -18.76 0.20 -25.03
N GLY A 255 -19.45 -0.18 -26.11
CA GLY A 255 -20.89 0.01 -26.27
C GLY A 255 -21.70 -1.09 -25.60
N GLY A 256 -21.16 -1.88 -24.68
CA GLY A 256 -21.76 -3.02 -23.99
C GLY A 256 -22.18 -4.18 -24.90
N GLY A 257 -22.51 -5.32 -24.29
CA GLY A 257 -22.90 -6.53 -25.02
C GLY A 257 -22.36 -7.79 -24.36
N GLN A 258 -22.13 -8.82 -25.17
CA GLN A 258 -21.63 -10.10 -24.69
C GLN A 258 -20.17 -9.98 -24.23
N THR A 259 -19.88 -10.54 -23.05
CA THR A 259 -18.53 -10.62 -22.49
C THR A 259 -17.81 -11.86 -23.01
N ARG A 260 -16.48 -11.78 -23.14
CA ARG A 260 -15.62 -12.91 -23.52
C ARG A 260 -14.49 -13.05 -22.51
N LYS A 261 -14.32 -14.24 -21.96
CA LYS A 261 -13.20 -14.59 -21.07
C LYS A 261 -11.89 -14.63 -21.85
N ILE A 262 -10.82 -14.05 -21.28
CA ILE A 262 -9.46 -13.99 -21.85
C ILE A 262 -8.53 -14.99 -21.16
N THR A 263 -8.55 -15.02 -19.83
CA THR A 263 -7.66 -15.88 -19.05
C THR A 263 -8.42 -17.03 -18.40
N SER A 264 -7.67 -18.01 -17.91
CA SER A 264 -8.19 -19.15 -17.16
C SER A 264 -7.10 -19.70 -16.24
N THR A 265 -6.22 -18.82 -15.75
CA THR A 265 -5.19 -19.25 -14.81
C THR A 265 -5.85 -19.56 -13.47
N PRO A 266 -5.33 -20.51 -12.69
CA PRO A 266 -5.95 -20.86 -11.42
C PRO A 266 -5.69 -19.83 -10.31
N GLY A 267 -4.76 -18.89 -10.48
CA GLY A 267 -4.52 -17.78 -9.56
C GLY A 267 -5.10 -16.46 -10.07
N ALA A 268 -4.57 -15.33 -9.61
CA ALA A 268 -5.04 -14.00 -10.01
C ALA A 268 -4.41 -13.52 -11.32
N ASP A 269 -5.21 -13.04 -12.27
CA ASP A 269 -4.80 -12.23 -13.42
C ASP A 269 -5.27 -10.78 -13.24
N ALA A 270 -4.35 -9.82 -13.14
CA ALA A 270 -4.63 -8.43 -12.73
C ALA A 270 -3.99 -7.37 -13.61
N THR A 271 -4.49 -6.13 -13.50
CA THR A 271 -3.95 -4.92 -14.15
C THR A 271 -3.72 -5.08 -15.65
N PRO A 272 -4.77 -5.38 -16.45
CA PRO A 272 -4.64 -5.49 -17.91
C PRO A 272 -4.18 -4.16 -18.51
N ARG A 273 -3.28 -4.22 -19.50
CA ARG A 273 -2.79 -3.06 -20.26
C ARG A 273 -2.64 -3.38 -21.74
N TYR A 274 -3.38 -2.69 -22.59
CA TYR A 274 -3.20 -2.81 -24.04
C TYR A 274 -1.92 -2.12 -24.50
N SER A 275 -1.25 -2.69 -25.50
CA SER A 275 -0.14 -2.00 -26.16
C SER A 275 -0.67 -0.80 -26.97
N PRO A 276 0.10 0.29 -27.12
CA PRO A 276 -0.34 1.48 -27.87
C PRO A 276 -0.80 1.22 -29.31
N ASP A 277 -0.20 0.23 -29.99
CA ASP A 277 -0.55 -0.20 -31.34
C ASP A 277 -1.68 -1.25 -31.40
N GLY A 278 -2.20 -1.67 -30.25
CA GLY A 278 -3.31 -2.61 -30.15
C GLY A 278 -2.99 -4.04 -30.55
N LYS A 279 -1.71 -4.42 -30.71
CA LYS A 279 -1.35 -5.80 -31.05
C LYS A 279 -1.32 -6.73 -29.84
N TYR A 280 -1.10 -6.17 -28.65
CA TYR A 280 -0.88 -6.96 -27.44
C TYR A 280 -1.77 -6.51 -26.28
N LEU A 281 -1.99 -7.43 -25.36
CA LEU A 281 -2.52 -7.19 -24.03
C LEU A 281 -1.51 -7.77 -23.02
N ALA A 282 -1.03 -6.97 -22.08
CA ALA A 282 -0.17 -7.41 -20.98
C ALA A 282 -0.94 -7.40 -19.67
N TRP A 283 -0.56 -8.26 -18.72
CA TRP A 283 -1.12 -8.29 -17.37
C TRP A 283 -0.16 -8.95 -16.38
N ARG A 284 -0.45 -8.83 -15.08
CA ARG A 284 0.24 -9.56 -14.02
C ARG A 284 -0.52 -10.84 -13.70
N ALA A 285 0.16 -11.97 -13.50
CA ALA A 285 -0.47 -13.25 -13.19
C ALA A 285 0.18 -13.98 -12.00
N GLN A 286 -0.65 -14.59 -11.17
CA GLN A 286 -0.33 -15.63 -10.20
C GLN A 286 -0.89 -16.98 -10.67
N PHE A 287 -0.22 -18.07 -10.36
CA PHE A 287 -0.55 -19.42 -10.83
C PHE A 287 -0.95 -20.40 -9.73
N ARG A 288 -0.88 -20.03 -8.45
CA ARG A 288 -1.31 -20.89 -7.34
C ARG A 288 -2.64 -20.41 -6.78
N ALA A 289 -3.70 -21.18 -7.03
CA ALA A 289 -5.05 -20.91 -6.51
C ALA A 289 -5.04 -20.82 -4.99
N GLY A 290 -5.70 -19.81 -4.44
CA GLY A 290 -5.82 -19.61 -2.99
C GLY A 290 -4.57 -19.04 -2.34
N TYR A 291 -3.46 -18.86 -3.07
CA TYR A 291 -2.23 -18.30 -2.52
C TYR A 291 -1.98 -16.89 -2.99
N GLU A 292 -2.38 -15.90 -2.18
CA GLU A 292 -2.19 -14.48 -2.49
C GLU A 292 -0.72 -14.05 -2.54
N SER A 293 0.17 -14.88 -1.99
CA SER A 293 1.61 -14.65 -1.94
C SER A 293 2.38 -15.43 -3.01
N ASP A 294 1.69 -15.95 -4.03
CA ASP A 294 2.35 -16.45 -5.22
C ASP A 294 3.03 -15.32 -6.00
N ARG A 295 4.10 -15.66 -6.73
CA ARG A 295 4.87 -14.69 -7.49
C ARG A 295 4.04 -14.07 -8.62
N TRP A 296 3.95 -12.74 -8.64
CA TRP A 296 3.39 -12.01 -9.78
C TRP A 296 4.33 -12.06 -10.99
N ARG A 297 3.83 -12.56 -12.12
CA ARG A 297 4.55 -12.73 -13.39
C ARG A 297 3.96 -11.81 -14.47
N LEU A 298 4.79 -11.33 -15.38
CA LEU A 298 4.36 -10.52 -16.53
C LEU A 298 3.95 -11.42 -17.70
N MET A 299 2.68 -11.37 -18.07
CA MET A 299 2.10 -12.12 -19.17
C MET A 299 1.79 -11.20 -20.34
N VAL A 300 1.89 -11.73 -21.57
CA VAL A 300 1.52 -11.02 -22.80
C VAL A 300 0.72 -11.92 -23.73
N LEU A 301 -0.41 -11.41 -24.21
CA LEU A 301 -1.26 -11.99 -25.25
C LEU A 301 -1.04 -11.23 -26.56
N GLU A 302 -0.63 -11.93 -27.62
CA GLU A 302 -0.73 -11.44 -28.99
C GLU A 302 -2.16 -11.58 -29.49
N ARG A 303 -2.89 -10.46 -29.64
CA ARG A 303 -4.34 -10.44 -29.87
C ARG A 303 -4.74 -11.11 -31.19
N ALA A 304 -3.91 -11.00 -32.23
CA ALA A 304 -4.21 -11.56 -33.55
C ALA A 304 -4.13 -13.10 -33.60
N THR A 305 -3.22 -13.70 -32.83
CA THR A 305 -2.95 -15.15 -32.85
C THR A 305 -3.53 -15.89 -31.66
N GLY A 306 -3.81 -15.17 -30.57
CA GLY A 306 -4.19 -15.78 -29.29
C GLY A 306 -3.00 -16.32 -28.48
N LYS A 307 -1.76 -16.12 -28.94
CA LYS A 307 -0.57 -16.64 -28.27
C LYS A 307 -0.30 -15.89 -26.97
N VAL A 308 -0.24 -16.64 -25.86
CA VAL A 308 0.16 -16.13 -24.54
C VAL A 308 1.62 -16.49 -24.25
N THR A 309 2.38 -15.55 -23.70
CA THR A 309 3.78 -15.73 -23.30
C THR A 309 3.99 -15.19 -21.88
N ASN A 310 4.68 -15.96 -21.03
CA ASN A 310 5.22 -15.46 -19.77
C ASN A 310 6.61 -14.84 -20.03
N LEU A 311 6.75 -13.53 -19.81
CA LEU A 311 8.00 -12.82 -20.05
C LEU A 311 8.98 -12.91 -18.87
N THR A 312 8.50 -13.24 -17.66
CA THR A 312 9.30 -13.20 -16.43
C THR A 312 9.32 -14.53 -15.68
N GLU A 313 9.19 -15.66 -16.39
CA GLU A 313 9.23 -17.01 -15.79
C GLU A 313 10.49 -17.25 -14.95
N ASN A 314 11.64 -16.75 -15.42
CA ASN A 314 12.93 -16.93 -14.77
C ASN A 314 13.28 -15.81 -13.77
N LEU A 315 12.42 -14.80 -13.61
CA LEU A 315 12.62 -13.76 -12.62
C LEU A 315 12.05 -14.25 -11.29
N ASP A 316 12.91 -14.59 -10.34
CA ASP A 316 12.49 -14.98 -8.99
C ASP A 316 12.15 -13.77 -8.10
N ARG A 317 11.36 -12.84 -8.64
CA ARG A 317 10.85 -11.65 -7.96
C ARG A 317 9.47 -11.30 -8.50
N TRP A 318 8.73 -10.50 -7.74
CA TRP A 318 7.39 -10.06 -8.13
C TRP A 318 7.49 -8.93 -9.16
N VAL A 319 6.65 -9.01 -10.18
CA VAL A 319 6.32 -7.85 -11.03
C VAL A 319 5.25 -7.03 -10.31
N THR A 320 5.57 -5.82 -9.86
CA THR A 320 4.64 -5.00 -9.07
C THR A 320 3.81 -4.06 -9.94
N ASN A 321 4.39 -3.40 -10.94
CA ASN A 321 3.68 -2.49 -11.85
C ASN A 321 4.21 -2.66 -13.29
N LEU A 322 3.46 -2.23 -14.31
CA LEU A 322 3.87 -2.33 -15.72
C LEU A 322 3.36 -1.17 -16.60
N THR A 323 4.14 -0.77 -17.59
CA THR A 323 3.75 0.20 -18.63
C THR A 323 4.40 -0.13 -19.97
N TRP A 324 3.69 0.13 -21.07
CA TRP A 324 4.22 -0.11 -22.42
C TRP A 324 5.15 1.01 -22.88
N SER A 325 6.18 0.66 -23.64
CA SER A 325 6.87 1.65 -24.46
C SER A 325 5.90 2.22 -25.52
N PRO A 326 5.98 3.51 -25.87
CA PRO A 326 5.09 4.12 -26.86
C PRO A 326 5.11 3.47 -28.25
N ASP A 327 6.19 2.76 -28.57
CA ASP A 327 6.37 2.03 -29.83
C ASP A 327 5.89 0.55 -29.78
N SER A 328 5.31 0.12 -28.66
CA SER A 328 4.86 -1.26 -28.39
C SER A 328 5.95 -2.34 -28.44
N THR A 329 7.24 -1.98 -28.43
CA THR A 329 8.32 -2.98 -28.56
C THR A 329 8.79 -3.56 -27.24
N SER A 330 8.54 -2.88 -26.12
CA SER A 330 9.02 -3.24 -24.79
C SER A 330 7.98 -2.94 -23.72
N ILE A 331 8.08 -3.65 -22.59
CA ILE A 331 7.31 -3.38 -21.39
C ILE A 331 8.29 -2.98 -20.30
N PHE A 332 8.06 -1.81 -19.69
CA PHE A 332 8.70 -1.42 -18.46
C PHE A 332 7.90 -2.02 -17.30
N PHE A 333 8.59 -2.45 -16.25
CA PHE A 333 7.97 -3.03 -15.06
C PHE A 333 8.81 -2.76 -13.82
N THR A 334 8.18 -2.80 -12.65
CA THR A 334 8.88 -2.65 -11.37
C THR A 334 9.03 -3.98 -10.66
N THR A 335 10.11 -4.11 -9.89
CA THR A 335 10.43 -5.31 -9.14
C THR A 335 11.04 -4.95 -7.79
N GLU A 336 10.44 -5.50 -6.74
CA GLU A 336 11.00 -5.47 -5.40
C GLU A 336 12.17 -6.46 -5.28
N ASP A 337 13.30 -6.02 -4.72
CA ASP A 337 14.45 -6.86 -4.40
C ASP A 337 15.18 -6.30 -3.16
N ARG A 338 15.15 -7.06 -2.05
CA ARG A 338 15.90 -6.78 -0.82
C ARG A 338 15.76 -5.33 -0.32
N GLY A 339 14.51 -4.92 -0.10
CA GLY A 339 14.12 -3.60 0.41
C GLY A 339 14.18 -2.45 -0.60
N ARG A 340 14.44 -2.72 -1.89
CA ARG A 340 14.46 -1.72 -2.97
C ARG A 340 13.43 -2.07 -4.03
N GLN A 341 13.02 -1.09 -4.83
CA GLN A 341 12.23 -1.33 -6.03
C GLN A 341 12.81 -0.61 -7.23
N ALA A 342 13.20 -1.36 -8.26
CA ALA A 342 13.80 -0.82 -9.49
C ALA A 342 12.81 -0.82 -10.65
N ILE A 343 13.00 0.11 -11.60
CA ILE A 343 12.33 0.09 -12.89
C ILE A 343 13.20 -0.68 -13.89
N GLN A 344 12.62 -1.71 -14.49
CA GLN A 344 13.24 -2.59 -15.46
C GLN A 344 12.47 -2.54 -16.78
N LEU A 345 13.05 -3.07 -17.86
CA LEU A 345 12.36 -3.26 -19.13
C LEU A 345 12.72 -4.60 -19.76
N ILE A 346 11.75 -5.16 -20.51
CA ILE A 346 11.89 -6.39 -21.29
C ILE A 346 11.25 -6.20 -22.68
N PRO A 347 11.88 -6.70 -23.77
CA PRO A 347 11.23 -6.69 -25.08
C PRO A 347 9.94 -7.52 -25.08
N VAL A 348 8.92 -7.10 -25.83
CA VAL A 348 7.64 -7.83 -25.95
C VAL A 348 7.81 -9.23 -26.53
N ALA A 349 8.86 -9.43 -27.35
CA ALA A 349 9.22 -10.73 -27.89
C ALA A 349 9.93 -11.66 -26.86
N GLY A 350 10.14 -11.18 -25.63
CA GLY A 350 10.98 -11.83 -24.62
C GLY A 350 12.47 -11.55 -24.82
N GLY A 351 13.28 -12.02 -23.88
CA GLY A 351 14.74 -11.87 -23.91
C GLY A 351 15.30 -11.35 -22.58
N ALA A 352 16.43 -10.64 -22.66
CA ALA A 352 17.11 -10.12 -21.49
C ALA A 352 16.36 -8.93 -20.87
N ILE A 353 16.19 -8.99 -19.55
CA ILE A 353 15.72 -7.87 -18.73
C ILE A 353 16.86 -6.86 -18.59
N ARG A 354 16.54 -5.56 -18.69
CA ARG A 354 17.47 -4.46 -18.46
C ARG A 354 16.96 -3.57 -17.33
N VAL A 355 17.86 -3.03 -16.53
CA VAL A 355 17.53 -1.99 -15.53
C VAL A 355 17.49 -0.63 -16.22
N ALA A 356 16.39 0.10 -16.07
CA ALA A 356 16.22 1.47 -16.56
C ALA A 356 16.53 2.50 -15.46
N ALA A 357 16.09 2.25 -14.24
CA ALA A 357 16.37 3.08 -13.07
C ALA A 357 16.42 2.22 -11.80
N SER A 358 17.36 2.52 -10.92
CA SER A 358 17.53 1.84 -9.63
C SER A 358 18.28 2.74 -8.64
N GLY A 359 18.32 2.32 -7.38
CA GLY A 359 19.01 2.98 -6.29
C GLY A 359 18.55 2.41 -4.95
N ASP A 360 19.05 2.99 -3.86
CA ASP A 360 18.57 2.74 -2.50
C ASP A 360 17.24 3.46 -2.26
N SER A 361 16.23 3.02 -3.02
CA SER A 361 14.93 3.68 -3.16
C SER A 361 13.85 2.72 -3.62
N VAL A 362 12.60 3.13 -3.48
CA VAL A 362 11.44 2.49 -4.10
C VAL A 362 10.94 3.38 -5.23
N LEU A 363 10.99 2.86 -6.47
CA LEU A 363 10.54 3.52 -7.69
C LEU A 363 9.21 2.92 -8.16
N ASP A 364 8.20 3.74 -8.46
CA ASP A 364 6.87 3.26 -8.91
C ASP A 364 6.15 4.28 -9.82
N GLU A 365 4.90 3.98 -10.20
CA GLU A 365 3.97 4.83 -10.97
C GLU A 365 4.57 5.37 -12.28
N MET A 366 5.43 4.55 -12.91
CA MET A 366 6.22 4.98 -14.06
C MET A 366 5.35 5.18 -15.31
N GLN A 367 5.66 6.23 -16.07
CA GLN A 367 5.04 6.58 -17.34
C GLN A 367 6.08 7.12 -18.32
N LEU A 368 5.77 7.04 -19.62
CA LEU A 368 6.63 7.52 -20.69
C LEU A 368 5.93 8.60 -21.50
N THR A 369 6.70 9.62 -21.93
CA THR A 369 6.22 10.59 -22.92
C THR A 369 5.92 9.88 -24.25
N ARG A 370 5.01 10.43 -25.07
CA ARG A 370 4.64 9.83 -26.37
C ARG A 370 5.82 9.61 -27.32
N ASP A 371 6.86 10.44 -27.23
CA ASP A 371 8.10 10.27 -28.02
C ASP A 371 9.06 9.21 -27.46
N GLY A 372 8.72 8.61 -26.31
CA GLY A 372 9.47 7.56 -25.64
C GLY A 372 10.77 8.01 -25.01
N LYS A 373 11.08 9.31 -24.95
CA LYS A 373 12.40 9.80 -24.49
C LYS A 373 12.48 10.08 -23.00
N THR A 374 11.38 10.49 -22.39
CA THR A 374 11.33 10.88 -20.97
C THR A 374 10.47 9.89 -20.21
N MET A 375 10.99 9.43 -19.08
CA MET A 375 10.28 8.64 -18.09
C MET A 375 9.96 9.52 -16.88
N VAL A 376 8.73 9.47 -16.39
CA VAL A 376 8.30 10.05 -15.11
C VAL A 376 7.92 8.92 -14.17
N TYR A 377 8.27 9.03 -12.90
CA TYR A 377 7.98 8.02 -11.88
C TYR A 377 7.97 8.68 -10.50
N THR A 378 7.41 8.00 -9.49
CA THR A 378 7.58 8.38 -8.09
C THR A 378 8.78 7.68 -7.48
N GLN A 379 9.51 8.38 -6.61
CA GLN A 379 10.62 7.83 -5.85
C GLN A 379 10.49 8.23 -4.39
N GLN A 380 10.67 7.24 -3.53
CA GLN A 380 10.77 7.39 -2.07
C GLN A 380 12.02 6.67 -1.53
N THR A 381 12.42 7.03 -0.32
CA THR A 381 13.55 6.41 0.38
C THR A 381 13.20 6.19 1.86
N GLY A 382 14.00 5.41 2.60
CA GLY A 382 13.87 5.28 4.06
C GLY A 382 14.06 6.61 4.83
N SER A 383 14.38 7.70 4.13
CA SER A 383 14.55 9.05 4.69
C SER A 383 13.75 10.13 3.96
N SER A 384 12.87 9.79 3.01
CA SER A 384 12.06 10.78 2.29
C SER A 384 10.77 10.18 1.72
N PRO A 385 9.61 10.87 1.85
CA PRO A 385 8.37 10.46 1.20
C PRO A 385 8.48 10.50 -0.33
N ALA A 386 7.47 9.96 -1.00
CA ALA A 386 7.38 9.99 -2.46
C ALA A 386 7.39 11.43 -3.00
N GLU A 387 8.31 11.67 -3.95
CA GLU A 387 8.31 12.85 -4.83
C GLU A 387 8.33 12.36 -6.30
N ILE A 388 7.93 13.23 -7.23
CA ILE A 388 7.87 12.93 -8.67
C ILE A 388 9.23 13.24 -9.29
N TYR A 389 9.77 12.31 -10.06
CA TYR A 389 11.03 12.45 -10.78
C TYR A 389 10.82 12.28 -12.28
N ARG A 390 11.71 12.89 -13.06
CA ARG A 390 11.91 12.56 -14.47
C ARG A 390 13.32 12.05 -14.74
N ALA A 391 13.46 11.16 -15.70
CA ALA A 391 14.75 10.71 -16.23
C ALA A 391 14.63 10.43 -17.74
N SER A 392 15.76 10.21 -18.42
CA SER A 392 15.70 9.61 -19.76
C SER A 392 15.22 8.16 -19.64
N SER A 393 14.34 7.73 -20.54
CA SER A 393 13.87 6.34 -20.64
C SER A 393 14.98 5.34 -20.94
N THR A 394 16.12 5.80 -21.45
CA THR A 394 17.32 4.98 -21.72
C THR A 394 18.32 4.94 -20.58
N GLY A 395 17.98 5.55 -19.44
CA GLY A 395 18.84 5.72 -18.28
C GLY A 395 19.51 7.09 -18.22
N GLY A 396 19.91 7.51 -17.02
CA GLY A 396 20.53 8.82 -16.77
C GLY A 396 20.27 9.31 -15.36
N ALA A 397 20.87 10.45 -15.01
CA ALA A 397 20.64 11.07 -13.71
C ALA A 397 19.19 11.59 -13.62
N PRO A 398 18.45 11.22 -12.56
CA PRO A 398 17.07 11.68 -12.40
C PRO A 398 17.02 13.13 -11.91
N VAL A 399 15.92 13.80 -12.21
CA VAL A 399 15.64 15.18 -11.81
C VAL A 399 14.29 15.20 -11.08
N ALA A 400 14.29 15.66 -9.83
CA ALA A 400 13.06 15.89 -9.09
C ALA A 400 12.21 16.97 -9.79
N LEU A 401 10.94 16.68 -10.00
CA LEU A 401 9.94 17.61 -10.50
C LEU A 401 9.20 18.30 -9.35
N SER A 402 8.99 17.57 -8.25
CA SER A 402 8.32 18.09 -7.05
C SER A 402 9.27 18.17 -5.87
N HIS A 403 8.96 19.13 -4.99
CA HIS A 403 9.74 19.52 -3.81
C HIS A 403 8.78 19.91 -2.68
N LEU A 404 7.72 19.11 -2.49
CA LEU A 404 6.59 19.53 -1.66
C LEU A 404 6.88 19.45 -0.16
N ASN A 405 7.88 18.64 0.21
CA ASN A 405 8.24 18.36 1.59
C ASN A 405 9.62 18.90 2.02
N ASP A 406 10.41 19.48 1.11
CA ASP A 406 11.79 19.97 1.36
C ASP A 406 11.88 20.82 2.63
N SER A 407 10.96 21.79 2.79
CA SER A 407 10.98 22.66 3.98
C SER A 407 10.83 21.91 5.31
N VAL A 408 10.04 20.82 5.34
CA VAL A 408 9.88 20.01 6.55
C VAL A 408 11.11 19.12 6.73
N LEU A 409 11.58 18.46 5.67
CA LEU A 409 12.72 17.54 5.76
C LEU A 409 14.02 18.29 6.11
N ASP A 410 14.24 19.49 5.57
CA ASP A 410 15.43 20.29 5.82
C ASP A 410 15.52 20.83 7.25
N SER A 411 14.37 21.11 7.88
CA SER A 411 14.33 21.59 9.27
C SER A 411 14.48 20.46 10.29
N HIS A 412 14.40 19.19 9.87
CA HIS A 412 14.44 18.03 10.76
C HIS A 412 15.66 17.14 10.50
N GLN A 413 16.13 16.49 11.57
CA GLN A 413 17.21 15.52 11.52
C GLN A 413 16.62 14.13 11.25
N LEU A 414 16.69 13.72 10.00
CA LEU A 414 16.49 12.33 9.56
C LEU A 414 17.83 11.60 9.65
N THR A 415 17.79 10.31 9.95
CA THR A 415 18.99 9.46 10.00
C THR A 415 18.97 8.44 8.87
N PRO A 416 20.13 8.04 8.32
CA PRO A 416 20.18 7.05 7.25
C PRO A 416 19.56 5.72 7.66
N LEU A 417 18.92 5.06 6.71
CA LEU A 417 18.54 3.66 6.82
C LEU A 417 19.77 2.81 6.52
N GLU A 418 20.42 2.28 7.54
CA GLU A 418 21.61 1.43 7.38
C GLU A 418 21.19 -0.03 7.26
N GLU A 419 21.89 -0.80 6.42
CA GLU A 419 21.58 -2.21 6.14
C GLU A 419 22.63 -3.13 6.77
N PHE A 420 22.18 -4.28 7.30
CA PHE A 420 23.04 -5.39 7.70
C PHE A 420 22.38 -6.74 7.41
N TRP A 421 23.16 -7.81 7.52
CA TRP A 421 22.70 -9.18 7.28
C TRP A 421 23.08 -10.10 8.42
N VAL A 422 22.16 -10.98 8.78
CA VAL A 422 22.34 -11.99 9.82
C VAL A 422 22.14 -13.37 9.23
N GLU A 423 22.95 -14.33 9.66
CA GLU A 423 22.75 -15.75 9.35
C GLU A 423 21.94 -16.38 10.48
N SER A 424 20.81 -16.97 10.15
CA SER A 424 19.98 -17.75 11.07
C SER A 424 20.65 -19.08 11.40
N GLY A 425 20.18 -19.77 12.44
CA GLY A 425 20.83 -21.00 12.93
C GLY A 425 20.92 -22.14 11.91
N ASP A 426 20.09 -22.11 10.87
CA ASP A 426 20.07 -23.08 9.77
C ASP A 426 20.71 -22.56 8.46
N GLY A 427 21.36 -21.40 8.50
CA GLY A 427 22.07 -20.80 7.37
C GLY A 427 21.24 -19.85 6.49
N ALA A 428 19.95 -19.64 6.80
CA ALA A 428 19.15 -18.63 6.10
C ALA A 428 19.73 -17.22 6.32
N ARG A 429 19.77 -16.39 5.29
CA ARG A 429 20.26 -15.01 5.39
C ARG A 429 19.09 -14.04 5.52
N VAL A 430 19.07 -13.30 6.63
CA VAL A 430 18.04 -12.34 7.00
C VAL A 430 18.60 -10.94 6.81
N GLN A 431 18.02 -10.17 5.88
CA GLN A 431 18.35 -8.74 5.76
C GLN A 431 17.68 -7.99 6.89
N SER A 432 18.32 -6.94 7.39
CA SER A 432 17.73 -6.06 8.38
C SER A 432 18.19 -4.64 8.15
N PHE A 433 17.34 -3.70 8.50
CA PHE A 433 17.68 -2.28 8.52
C PHE A 433 17.79 -1.76 9.94
N VAL A 434 18.58 -0.70 10.12
CA VAL A 434 18.70 0.00 11.39
C VAL A 434 18.65 1.51 11.18
N VAL A 435 17.81 2.17 11.99
CA VAL A 435 17.72 3.62 12.08
C VAL A 435 18.16 4.05 13.48
N LYS A 436 19.20 4.89 13.52
CA LYS A 436 19.79 5.39 14.77
C LYS A 436 19.12 6.69 15.21
N PRO A 437 19.08 7.00 16.51
CA PRO A 437 18.47 8.23 17.00
C PRO A 437 19.24 9.50 16.54
N PRO A 438 18.57 10.65 16.40
CA PRO A 438 19.23 11.94 16.16
C PRO A 438 20.31 12.23 17.22
N GLY A 439 21.47 12.72 16.77
CA GLY A 439 22.61 12.99 17.67
C GLY A 439 23.28 11.74 18.23
N PHE A 440 23.13 10.59 17.57
CA PHE A 440 23.75 9.31 17.92
C PHE A 440 25.25 9.45 18.27
N ARG A 441 25.66 8.77 19.35
CA ARG A 441 27.06 8.60 19.73
C ARG A 441 27.35 7.12 19.96
N GLU A 442 28.41 6.62 19.34
CA GLU A 442 28.79 5.21 19.40
C GLU A 442 29.21 4.75 20.81
N ASP A 443 29.66 5.67 21.66
CA ASP A 443 30.05 5.43 23.05
C ASP A 443 28.87 5.42 24.04
N ALA A 444 27.66 5.74 23.58
CA ALA A 444 26.45 5.76 24.39
C ALA A 444 25.63 4.46 24.26
N LYS A 445 24.80 4.19 25.26
CA LYS A 445 23.88 3.05 25.29
C LYS A 445 22.44 3.52 25.08
N TYR A 446 21.73 2.89 24.15
CA TYR A 446 20.37 3.25 23.76
C TYR A 446 19.38 2.09 24.00
N PRO A 447 18.12 2.40 24.35
CA PRO A 447 17.06 1.41 24.22
C PRO A 447 16.86 1.06 22.74
N ALA A 448 16.43 -0.16 22.45
CA ALA A 448 16.21 -0.60 21.07
C ALA A 448 14.81 -1.19 20.87
N ILE A 449 14.27 -0.99 19.67
CA ILE A 449 12.99 -1.55 19.21
C ILE A 449 13.30 -2.55 18.10
N LEU A 450 12.90 -3.80 18.29
CA LEU A 450 12.74 -4.76 17.20
C LEU A 450 11.35 -4.53 16.57
N LEU A 451 11.32 -3.95 15.38
CA LEU A 451 10.10 -3.58 14.69
C LEU A 451 9.73 -4.64 13.63
N ILE A 452 8.60 -5.31 13.84
CA ILE A 452 8.20 -6.51 13.08
C ILE A 452 7.10 -6.12 12.10
N HIS A 453 7.32 -6.33 10.79
CA HIS A 453 6.33 -5.98 9.78
C HIS A 453 5.12 -6.92 9.80
N GLY A 454 3.99 -6.41 9.29
CA GLY A 454 2.80 -7.22 8.99
C GLY A 454 2.95 -8.02 7.69
N GLY A 455 1.93 -8.80 7.34
CA GLY A 455 1.97 -9.73 6.22
C GLY A 455 1.44 -11.11 6.66
N PRO A 456 2.26 -12.17 6.67
CA PRO A 456 3.72 -12.15 6.78
C PRO A 456 4.48 -11.84 5.49
N GLN A 457 3.81 -11.86 4.34
CA GLN A 457 4.43 -11.55 3.04
C GLN A 457 4.46 -10.04 2.75
N GLY A 458 5.26 -9.33 3.54
CA GLY A 458 5.70 -7.96 3.28
C GLY A 458 7.20 -7.84 3.56
N ALA A 459 7.75 -6.63 3.50
CA ALA A 459 9.14 -6.39 3.87
C ALA A 459 9.33 -4.93 4.29
N TRP A 460 10.31 -4.70 5.16
CA TRP A 460 10.92 -3.40 5.37
C TRP A 460 11.92 -3.08 4.26
N GLY A 461 12.07 -1.80 3.96
CA GLY A 461 13.05 -1.34 3.00
C GLY A 461 13.10 0.18 2.91
N HIS A 462 13.39 0.66 1.70
CA HIS A 462 13.46 2.07 1.39
C HIS A 462 12.08 2.69 1.09
N ASP A 463 10.97 2.00 1.40
CA ASP A 463 9.64 2.59 1.33
C ASP A 463 9.39 3.54 2.52
N TRP A 464 8.65 4.63 2.27
CA TRP A 464 8.32 5.58 3.31
C TRP A 464 6.93 5.31 3.87
N THR A 465 6.88 4.82 5.11
CA THR A 465 5.61 4.55 5.80
C THR A 465 5.13 5.74 6.65
N TYR A 466 3.80 5.92 6.73
CA TYR A 466 3.16 6.93 7.59
C TYR A 466 2.54 6.33 8.87
N ARG A 467 2.65 5.01 9.08
CA ARG A 467 2.03 4.28 10.21
C ARG A 467 3.06 3.78 11.22
N TRP A 468 4.17 3.24 10.72
CA TRP A 468 5.22 2.59 11.50
C TRP A 468 6.58 3.18 11.14
N ASN A 469 6.70 4.51 11.21
CA ASN A 469 7.87 5.19 10.66
C ASN A 469 9.08 5.13 11.61
N ALA A 470 10.14 4.45 11.20
CA ALA A 470 11.37 4.31 11.98
C ALA A 470 12.01 5.65 12.38
N GLN A 471 11.90 6.70 11.56
CA GLN A 471 12.45 8.02 11.90
C GLN A 471 11.76 8.62 13.13
N VAL A 472 10.45 8.40 13.30
CA VAL A 472 9.69 8.89 14.46
C VAL A 472 10.11 8.16 15.73
N PHE A 473 10.29 6.84 15.67
CA PHE A 473 10.76 6.07 16.81
C PHE A 473 12.23 6.37 17.15
N ALA A 474 13.07 6.58 16.14
CA ALA A 474 14.45 7.01 16.31
C ALA A 474 14.53 8.42 16.92
N ALA A 475 13.68 9.35 16.47
CA ALA A 475 13.54 10.68 17.07
C ALA A 475 13.10 10.63 18.53
N ALA A 476 12.34 9.60 18.93
CA ALA A 476 12.04 9.32 20.32
C ALA A 476 13.24 8.73 21.10
N GLY A 477 14.43 8.56 20.50
CA GLY A 477 15.66 8.14 21.19
C GLY A 477 15.93 6.64 21.20
N TYR A 478 15.27 5.88 20.31
CA TYR A 478 15.48 4.45 20.16
C TYR A 478 16.43 4.13 19.01
N VAL A 479 17.18 3.04 19.13
CA VAL A 479 17.72 2.35 17.95
C VAL A 479 16.61 1.45 17.41
N VAL A 480 16.19 1.68 16.18
CA VAL A 480 15.10 0.93 15.55
C VAL A 480 15.70 -0.10 14.61
N VAL A 481 15.37 -1.37 14.79
CA VAL A 481 15.85 -2.48 13.95
C VAL A 481 14.66 -3.14 13.27
N GLU A 482 14.74 -3.22 11.94
CA GLU A 482 13.68 -3.62 11.02
C GLU A 482 14.11 -4.87 10.23
N PRO A 483 13.95 -6.08 10.81
CA PRO A 483 14.30 -7.34 10.15
C PRO A 483 13.28 -7.78 9.11
N ASN A 484 13.77 -8.45 8.06
CA ASN A 484 12.98 -9.14 7.04
C ASN A 484 13.14 -10.66 7.19
N PRO A 485 12.42 -11.29 8.14
CA PRO A 485 12.50 -12.73 8.38
C PRO A 485 11.96 -13.53 7.19
N ARG A 486 12.21 -14.85 7.15
CA ARG A 486 11.53 -15.74 6.18
C ARG A 486 10.02 -15.49 6.18
N GLY A 487 9.44 -15.57 4.99
CA GLY A 487 8.11 -15.03 4.67
C GLY A 487 8.16 -13.69 3.92
N SER A 488 9.19 -12.87 4.12
CA SER A 488 9.24 -11.54 3.50
C SER A 488 9.32 -11.57 1.96
N THR A 489 8.74 -10.54 1.32
CA THR A 489 8.84 -10.31 -0.13
C THR A 489 10.23 -9.79 -0.53
N GLY A 490 10.56 -9.86 -1.82
CA GLY A 490 11.85 -9.36 -2.34
C GLY A 490 13.06 -10.29 -2.20
N TYR A 491 12.90 -11.51 -1.65
CA TYR A 491 14.00 -12.48 -1.48
C TYR A 491 13.89 -13.72 -2.38
N GLY A 492 12.73 -13.93 -2.99
CA GLY A 492 12.44 -15.07 -3.88
C GLY A 492 11.32 -15.94 -3.34
N GLN A 493 10.64 -16.68 -4.22
CA GLN A 493 9.42 -17.39 -3.82
C GLN A 493 9.69 -18.45 -2.76
N LYS A 494 10.86 -19.09 -2.79
CA LYS A 494 11.25 -20.07 -1.76
C LYS A 494 11.28 -19.44 -0.36
N PHE A 495 11.83 -18.23 -0.23
CA PHE A 495 11.95 -17.54 1.06
C PHE A 495 10.56 -17.18 1.63
N ILE A 496 9.63 -16.84 0.74
CA ILE A 496 8.21 -16.62 1.08
C ILE A 496 7.55 -17.93 1.52
N ASP A 497 7.77 -19.02 0.77
CA ASP A 497 7.10 -20.30 1.00
C ASP A 497 7.57 -21.00 2.29
N GLU A 498 8.73 -20.61 2.84
CA GLU A 498 9.34 -21.26 4.00
C GLU A 498 8.58 -21.10 5.32
N ILE A 499 7.57 -20.22 5.37
CA ILE A 499 6.70 -20.04 6.55
C ILE A 499 5.32 -20.72 6.43
N ASN A 500 5.01 -21.34 5.29
CA ASN A 500 3.77 -22.08 5.12
C ASN A 500 3.73 -23.23 6.14
N ASN A 501 2.70 -23.27 6.99
CA ASN A 501 2.57 -24.19 8.14
C ASN A 501 3.65 -24.00 9.23
N ASP A 502 4.24 -22.80 9.32
CA ASP A 502 5.37 -22.51 10.23
C ASP A 502 5.38 -21.07 10.77
N TRP A 503 4.21 -20.47 10.99
CA TRP A 503 4.06 -19.04 11.35
C TRP A 503 4.87 -18.57 12.55
N GLY A 504 4.99 -19.40 13.60
CA GLY A 504 5.77 -19.10 14.81
C GLY A 504 7.16 -19.76 14.82
N GLY A 505 7.57 -20.40 13.72
CA GLY A 505 8.81 -21.18 13.62
C GLY A 505 9.96 -20.36 13.04
N ARG A 506 10.32 -20.63 11.79
CA ARG A 506 11.48 -20.03 11.11
C ARG A 506 11.52 -18.51 11.14
N ALA A 507 10.37 -17.86 11.00
CA ALA A 507 10.30 -16.40 11.09
C ALA A 507 10.68 -15.89 12.50
N PHE A 508 10.24 -16.58 13.56
CA PHE A 508 10.64 -16.27 14.93
C PHE A 508 12.13 -16.52 15.15
N ASP A 509 12.67 -17.63 14.65
CA ASP A 509 14.11 -17.93 14.74
C ASP A 509 14.97 -16.84 14.08
N ASP A 510 14.54 -16.34 12.92
CA ASP A 510 15.19 -15.25 12.21
C ASP A 510 15.18 -13.94 13.03
N LEU A 511 14.05 -13.61 13.65
CA LEU A 511 13.94 -12.45 14.54
C LEU A 511 14.83 -12.59 15.79
N MET A 512 14.94 -13.79 16.34
CA MET A 512 15.82 -14.05 17.49
C MET A 512 17.30 -13.99 17.09
N ALA A 513 17.67 -14.49 15.90
CA ALA A 513 19.02 -14.36 15.35
C ALA A 513 19.41 -12.88 15.16
N VAL A 514 18.50 -12.06 14.64
CA VAL A 514 18.73 -10.60 14.53
C VAL A 514 18.87 -9.96 15.91
N THR A 515 18.05 -10.37 16.89
CA THR A 515 18.17 -9.89 18.27
C THR A 515 19.51 -10.27 18.90
N ASP A 516 20.00 -11.48 18.65
CA ASP A 516 21.31 -11.94 19.14
C ASP A 516 22.45 -11.13 18.48
N HIS A 517 22.35 -10.85 17.17
CA HIS A 517 23.28 -9.98 16.47
C HIS A 517 23.29 -8.56 17.05
N MET A 518 22.13 -7.97 17.34
CA MET A 518 22.05 -6.65 17.98
C MET A 518 22.81 -6.62 19.31
N LEU A 519 22.68 -7.67 20.12
CA LEU A 519 23.32 -7.73 21.44
C LEU A 519 24.83 -7.98 21.35
N ALA A 520 25.28 -8.74 20.36
CA ALA A 520 26.68 -9.10 20.18
C ALA A 520 27.49 -8.02 19.44
N GLU A 521 26.93 -7.46 18.37
CA GLU A 521 27.68 -6.67 17.39
C GLU A 521 27.35 -5.18 17.40
N MET A 522 26.27 -4.76 18.07
CA MET A 522 25.91 -3.34 18.23
C MET A 522 26.23 -2.85 19.66
N PRO A 523 27.46 -2.39 19.93
CA PRO A 523 27.89 -2.03 21.29
C PRO A 523 27.14 -0.83 21.88
N TYR A 524 26.38 -0.10 21.08
CA TYR A 524 25.52 0.99 21.53
C TYR A 524 24.09 0.53 21.89
N VAL A 525 23.72 -0.73 21.62
CA VAL A 525 22.46 -1.31 22.09
C VAL A 525 22.58 -1.73 23.55
N ASP A 526 21.58 -1.39 24.34
CA ASP A 526 21.45 -1.81 25.74
C ASP A 526 20.51 -3.01 25.85
N GLY A 527 21.09 -4.19 26.10
CA GLY A 527 20.33 -5.43 26.24
C GLY A 527 19.34 -5.45 27.42
N SER A 528 19.50 -4.57 28.40
CA SER A 528 18.54 -4.40 29.49
C SER A 528 17.33 -3.55 29.11
N ARG A 529 17.32 -2.98 27.89
CA ARG A 529 16.33 -2.03 27.38
C ARG A 529 15.86 -2.38 25.96
N LEU A 530 15.72 -3.68 25.68
CA LEU A 530 15.14 -4.17 24.43
C LEU A 530 13.61 -4.16 24.48
N THR A 531 12.99 -3.80 23.38
CA THR A 531 11.53 -3.81 23.19
C THR A 531 11.19 -4.42 21.83
N ALA A 532 9.97 -4.95 21.69
CA ALA A 532 9.48 -5.47 20.41
C ALA A 532 8.12 -4.85 20.09
N ALA A 533 7.84 -4.62 18.82
CA ALA A 533 6.55 -4.10 18.39
C ALA A 533 6.20 -4.58 16.99
N GLY A 534 4.91 -4.79 16.73
CA GLY A 534 4.45 -5.12 15.39
C GLY A 534 2.94 -4.98 15.23
N GLY A 535 2.52 -4.92 13.96
CA GLY A 535 1.12 -4.84 13.56
C GLY A 535 0.69 -6.03 12.71
N SER A 536 -0.57 -6.45 12.75
CA SER A 536 -1.06 -7.57 11.93
C SER A 536 -0.29 -8.87 12.25
N TYR A 537 0.29 -9.57 11.27
CA TYR A 537 1.27 -10.64 11.53
C TYR A 537 2.41 -10.23 12.48
N GLY A 538 2.91 -9.00 12.40
CA GLY A 538 3.89 -8.49 13.36
C GLY A 538 3.32 -8.39 14.79
N GLY A 539 2.01 -8.15 14.92
CA GLY A 539 1.28 -8.22 16.19
C GLY A 539 1.11 -9.66 16.68
N TYR A 540 0.80 -10.60 15.77
CA TYR A 540 0.86 -12.05 16.07
C TYR A 540 2.24 -12.44 16.61
N MET A 541 3.32 -11.97 15.98
CA MET A 541 4.67 -12.27 16.43
C MET A 541 5.02 -11.58 17.76
N ALA A 542 4.47 -10.39 18.03
CA ALA A 542 4.57 -9.73 19.33
C ALA A 542 3.88 -10.57 20.43
N ASP A 543 2.72 -11.15 20.13
CA ASP A 543 1.98 -12.05 21.03
C ASP A 543 2.71 -13.40 21.19
N TRP A 544 3.34 -13.90 20.12
CA TRP A 544 4.16 -15.11 20.15
C TRP A 544 5.40 -14.93 21.02
N ILE A 545 6.13 -13.81 20.87
CA ILE A 545 7.29 -13.45 21.69
C ILE A 545 6.93 -13.48 23.18
N GLN A 546 5.74 -13.02 23.56
CA GLN A 546 5.29 -12.96 24.95
C GLN A 546 5.27 -14.33 25.64
N GLY A 547 5.01 -15.41 24.89
CA GLY A 547 5.03 -16.79 25.41
C GLY A 547 6.35 -17.53 25.23
N HIS A 548 7.28 -17.02 24.40
CA HIS A 548 8.46 -17.79 23.96
C HIS A 548 9.80 -17.21 24.41
N THR A 549 9.85 -15.97 24.89
CA THR A 549 11.11 -15.36 25.34
C THR A 549 10.90 -14.22 26.34
N GLN A 550 11.89 -13.99 27.21
CA GLN A 550 11.88 -12.94 28.25
C GLN A 550 12.96 -11.87 28.02
N ARG A 551 13.49 -11.79 26.80
CA ARG A 551 14.55 -10.86 26.41
C ARG A 551 14.06 -9.40 26.40
N PHE A 552 12.81 -9.18 25.98
CA PHE A 552 12.21 -7.85 25.86
C PHE A 552 11.65 -7.34 27.20
N LYS A 553 11.62 -6.02 27.36
CA LYS A 553 11.14 -5.34 28.58
C LYS A 553 9.80 -4.65 28.42
N ALA A 554 9.40 -4.39 27.18
CA ALA A 554 8.06 -4.00 26.81
C ALA A 554 7.76 -4.48 25.40
N ILE A 555 6.50 -4.83 25.17
CA ILE A 555 5.99 -5.27 23.88
C ILE A 555 4.80 -4.40 23.47
N VAL A 556 4.65 -4.13 22.17
CA VAL A 556 3.45 -3.53 21.59
C VAL A 556 2.86 -4.47 20.54
N SER A 557 1.61 -4.89 20.75
CA SER A 557 0.81 -5.65 19.79
C SER A 557 -0.29 -4.74 19.23
N HIS A 558 -0.29 -4.53 17.90
CA HIS A 558 -1.30 -3.73 17.21
C HIS A 558 -2.07 -4.62 16.23
N ALA A 559 -3.39 -4.76 16.39
CA ALA A 559 -4.21 -5.61 15.51
C ALA A 559 -3.57 -7.00 15.26
N GLY A 560 -3.03 -7.60 16.33
CA GLY A 560 -2.34 -8.90 16.28
C GLY A 560 -3.32 -10.06 16.35
N VAL A 561 -2.98 -11.16 15.66
CA VAL A 561 -3.73 -12.42 15.75
C VAL A 561 -3.29 -13.16 17.00
N TYR A 562 -4.22 -13.45 17.91
CA TYR A 562 -3.94 -14.04 19.21
C TYR A 562 -4.43 -15.50 19.32
N ASP A 563 -5.63 -15.78 18.83
CA ASP A 563 -6.22 -17.12 18.76
C ASP A 563 -6.52 -17.51 17.30
N LEU A 564 -5.75 -18.45 16.75
CA LEU A 564 -5.86 -18.83 15.34
C LEU A 564 -7.18 -19.53 15.00
N ASN A 565 -7.78 -20.26 15.95
CA ASN A 565 -9.04 -20.96 15.72
C ASN A 565 -10.22 -19.97 15.66
N SER A 566 -10.24 -19.00 16.58
CA SER A 566 -11.17 -17.85 16.55
C SER A 566 -10.97 -17.01 15.29
N GLU A 567 -9.71 -16.75 14.92
CA GLU A 567 -9.36 -15.94 13.74
C GLU A 567 -9.91 -16.54 12.46
N PHE A 568 -9.72 -17.85 12.25
CA PHE A 568 -10.23 -18.53 11.05
C PHE A 568 -11.73 -18.31 10.86
N GLY A 569 -12.52 -18.36 11.93
CA GLY A 569 -13.97 -18.18 11.86
C GLY A 569 -14.42 -16.73 11.69
N ALA A 570 -13.54 -15.76 11.98
CA ALA A 570 -13.87 -14.36 12.09
C ALA A 570 -13.27 -13.49 10.98
N THR A 571 -12.13 -13.89 10.41
CA THR A 571 -11.51 -13.23 9.26
C THR A 571 -12.36 -13.39 8.01
N GLU A 572 -12.19 -12.48 7.05
CA GLU A 572 -12.95 -12.45 5.81
C GLU A 572 -12.17 -13.00 4.60
N GLU A 573 -10.84 -13.09 4.70
CA GLU A 573 -9.92 -13.60 3.68
C GLU A 573 -9.59 -15.08 3.93
N LEU A 574 -10.57 -15.99 3.85
CA LEU A 574 -10.35 -17.41 4.19
C LEU A 574 -9.34 -18.13 3.28
N TRP A 575 -9.05 -17.62 2.08
CA TRP A 575 -8.00 -18.19 1.23
C TRP A 575 -6.65 -18.23 1.95
N PHE A 576 -6.38 -17.20 2.75
CA PHE A 576 -5.12 -17.02 3.43
C PHE A 576 -4.86 -18.08 4.51
N PRO A 577 -5.68 -18.23 5.57
CA PRO A 577 -5.42 -19.27 6.58
C PRO A 577 -5.62 -20.70 6.04
N LEU A 578 -6.44 -20.89 5.00
CA LEU A 578 -6.53 -22.19 4.32
C LEU A 578 -5.20 -22.60 3.68
N TRP A 579 -4.45 -21.63 3.15
CA TRP A 579 -3.11 -21.89 2.62
C TRP A 579 -2.06 -21.99 3.72
N GLU A 580 -1.97 -20.98 4.59
CA GLU A 580 -0.92 -20.82 5.59
C GLU A 580 -0.93 -21.93 6.65
N PHE A 581 -2.07 -22.58 6.90
CA PHE A 581 -2.20 -23.72 7.83
C PHE A 581 -2.61 -25.03 7.15
N GLY A 582 -2.62 -25.07 5.81
CA GLY A 582 -2.91 -26.27 5.04
C GLY A 582 -4.33 -26.83 5.21
N GLY A 583 -5.27 -26.02 5.68
CA GLY A 583 -6.68 -26.37 5.86
C GLY A 583 -7.35 -25.62 7.02
N PRO A 584 -8.64 -25.87 7.27
CA PRO A 584 -9.40 -25.26 8.37
C PRO A 584 -9.08 -25.93 9.73
N PRO A 585 -9.36 -25.26 10.86
CA PRO A 585 -8.99 -25.73 12.20
C PRO A 585 -9.66 -27.05 12.62
N TRP A 586 -10.85 -27.38 12.09
CA TRP A 586 -11.48 -28.68 12.38
C TRP A 586 -10.87 -29.86 11.61
N GLU A 587 -10.06 -29.60 10.58
CA GLU A 587 -9.27 -30.61 9.86
C GLU A 587 -7.79 -30.60 10.30
N LYS A 588 -7.29 -29.46 10.77
CA LYS A 588 -5.91 -29.22 11.19
C LYS A 588 -5.80 -28.76 12.66
N PRO A 589 -6.48 -29.40 13.64
CA PRO A 589 -6.56 -28.87 15.00
C PRO A 589 -5.18 -28.75 15.67
N GLU A 590 -4.27 -29.68 15.38
CA GLU A 590 -2.91 -29.66 15.93
C GLU A 590 -2.07 -28.50 15.36
N GLU A 591 -2.25 -28.16 14.09
CA GLU A 591 -1.51 -27.08 13.43
C GLU A 591 -1.90 -25.71 14.01
N TYR A 592 -3.20 -25.47 14.12
CA TYR A 592 -3.74 -24.25 14.74
C TYR A 592 -3.37 -24.18 16.22
N ALA A 593 -3.46 -25.29 16.96
CA ALA A 593 -3.09 -25.30 18.37
C ALA A 593 -1.60 -25.01 18.59
N LYS A 594 -0.72 -25.58 17.74
CA LYS A 594 0.72 -25.40 17.81
C LYS A 594 1.12 -23.94 17.61
N TRP A 595 0.49 -23.23 16.68
CA TRP A 595 0.92 -21.87 16.31
C TRP A 595 0.10 -20.74 16.96
N SER A 596 -0.85 -21.05 17.84
CA SER A 596 -1.72 -20.03 18.46
C SER A 596 -1.11 -19.45 19.75
N PRO A 597 -0.79 -18.14 19.82
CA PRO A 597 -0.29 -17.50 21.04
C PRO A 597 -1.17 -17.75 22.28
N SER A 598 -2.49 -17.87 22.08
CA SER A 598 -3.47 -18.18 23.12
C SER A 598 -3.17 -19.46 23.93
N ASN A 599 -2.42 -20.41 23.36
CA ASN A 599 -2.03 -21.65 24.04
C ASN A 599 -0.80 -21.51 24.96
N TYR A 600 -0.11 -20.37 24.91
CA TYR A 600 1.14 -20.10 25.63
C TYR A 600 0.98 -19.03 26.74
N VAL A 601 -0.26 -18.70 27.09
CA VAL A 601 -0.61 -17.65 28.07
C VAL A 601 0.08 -17.83 29.43
N LYS A 602 0.38 -19.06 29.83
CA LYS A 602 1.06 -19.34 31.12
C LYS A 602 2.48 -18.77 31.18
N ASP A 603 3.08 -18.53 30.03
CA ASP A 603 4.44 -18.03 29.89
C ASP A 603 4.49 -16.50 29.70
N PHE A 604 3.34 -15.82 29.77
CA PHE A 604 3.23 -14.38 29.57
C PHE A 604 3.71 -13.62 30.81
N HIS A 605 4.76 -12.80 30.65
CA HIS A 605 5.34 -12.03 31.74
C HIS A 605 5.81 -10.62 31.36
N THR A 606 6.08 -10.34 30.08
CA THR A 606 6.59 -9.03 29.66
C THR A 606 5.47 -8.00 29.55
N PRO A 607 5.63 -6.77 30.07
CA PRO A 607 4.62 -5.73 29.92
C PRO A 607 4.21 -5.51 28.46
N MET A 608 2.90 -5.50 28.19
CA MET A 608 2.38 -5.37 26.82
C MET A 608 1.31 -4.28 26.66
N LEU A 609 1.47 -3.45 25.63
CA LEU A 609 0.44 -2.54 25.11
C LEU A 609 -0.29 -3.23 23.95
N VAL A 610 -1.61 -3.26 24.01
CA VAL A 610 -2.50 -3.79 22.98
C VAL A 610 -3.26 -2.63 22.33
N ILE A 611 -3.21 -2.52 21.01
CA ILE A 611 -3.90 -1.46 20.24
C ILE A 611 -4.76 -2.07 19.13
N THR A 612 -5.99 -1.58 18.94
CA THR A 612 -6.89 -2.09 17.90
C THR A 612 -7.91 -1.03 17.45
N GLY A 613 -8.50 -1.21 16.27
CA GLY A 613 -9.66 -0.47 15.78
C GLY A 613 -10.91 -1.35 15.78
N GLU A 614 -12.08 -0.84 16.19
CA GLU A 614 -13.32 -1.65 16.27
C GLU A 614 -13.88 -2.04 14.90
N LEU A 615 -13.49 -1.34 13.83
CA LEU A 615 -13.86 -1.65 12.45
C LEU A 615 -12.82 -2.53 11.76
N ASP A 616 -11.88 -3.13 12.50
CA ASP A 616 -10.95 -4.10 11.94
C ASP A 616 -11.68 -5.40 11.64
N PHE A 617 -11.88 -5.70 10.36
CA PHE A 617 -12.43 -6.97 9.91
C PHE A 617 -11.35 -7.92 9.40
N ARG A 618 -10.11 -7.44 9.26
CA ARG A 618 -8.97 -8.25 8.84
C ARG A 618 -8.48 -9.12 9.99
N VAL A 619 -8.21 -8.48 11.12
CA VAL A 619 -7.93 -9.14 12.41
C VAL A 619 -8.96 -8.60 13.41
N PRO A 620 -10.11 -9.27 13.58
CA PRO A 620 -11.21 -8.77 14.39
C PRO A 620 -10.75 -8.31 15.77
N TYR A 621 -11.18 -7.11 16.19
CA TYR A 621 -10.73 -6.47 17.43
C TYR A 621 -10.91 -7.34 18.69
N THR A 622 -11.78 -8.35 18.64
CA THR A 622 -11.94 -9.37 19.68
C THR A 622 -10.64 -10.13 19.97
N GLN A 623 -9.77 -10.36 18.98
CA GLN A 623 -8.42 -10.91 19.17
C GLN A 623 -7.62 -10.12 20.21
N SER A 624 -7.67 -8.79 20.11
CA SER A 624 -7.03 -7.88 21.06
C SER A 624 -7.69 -7.89 22.44
N LEU A 625 -9.02 -8.07 22.52
CA LEU A 625 -9.73 -8.20 23.79
C LEU A 625 -9.41 -9.51 24.51
N GLU A 626 -9.33 -10.61 23.77
CA GLU A 626 -8.95 -11.93 24.26
C GLU A 626 -7.53 -11.90 24.83
N LEU A 627 -6.57 -11.35 24.08
CA LEU A 627 -5.20 -11.12 24.54
C LEU A 627 -5.14 -10.25 25.81
N PHE A 628 -5.82 -9.10 25.81
CA PHE A 628 -5.81 -8.20 26.96
C PHE A 628 -6.39 -8.86 28.21
N THR A 629 -7.46 -9.64 28.06
CA THR A 629 -8.05 -10.42 29.16
C THR A 629 -7.04 -11.43 29.71
N ALA A 630 -6.36 -12.17 28.84
CA ALA A 630 -5.32 -13.12 29.24
C ALA A 630 -4.18 -12.44 30.01
N LEU A 631 -3.65 -11.32 29.49
CA LEU A 631 -2.61 -10.53 30.15
C LEU A 631 -3.04 -10.07 31.56
N GLN A 632 -4.26 -9.54 31.69
CA GLN A 632 -4.80 -9.09 32.97
C GLN A 632 -4.94 -10.25 33.98
N LEU A 633 -5.41 -11.42 33.53
CA LEU A 633 -5.53 -12.61 34.38
C LEU A 633 -4.18 -13.17 34.82
N GLN A 634 -3.16 -13.08 33.97
CA GLN A 634 -1.77 -13.42 34.32
C GLN A 634 -1.08 -12.34 35.17
N LYS A 635 -1.76 -11.21 35.43
CA LYS A 635 -1.22 -10.04 36.15
C LYS A 635 0.01 -9.45 35.47
N VAL A 636 0.10 -9.60 34.16
CA VAL A 636 1.09 -8.89 33.34
C VAL A 636 0.69 -7.42 33.29
N PRO A 637 1.60 -6.47 33.55
CA PRO A 637 1.31 -5.06 33.34
C PRO A 637 0.91 -4.81 31.89
N SER A 638 -0.34 -4.42 31.65
CA SER A 638 -0.83 -4.19 30.30
C SER A 638 -1.74 -2.98 30.18
N LYS A 639 -1.87 -2.48 28.96
CA LYS A 639 -2.77 -1.38 28.58
C LYS A 639 -3.46 -1.74 27.26
N LEU A 640 -4.75 -1.42 27.14
CA LEU A 640 -5.54 -1.58 25.93
C LEU A 640 -5.95 -0.21 25.39
N VAL A 641 -5.79 0.01 24.09
CA VAL A 641 -6.30 1.19 23.36
C VAL A 641 -7.19 0.72 22.23
N VAL A 642 -8.45 1.16 22.24
CA VAL A 642 -9.45 0.82 21.22
C VAL A 642 -9.88 2.09 20.52
N PHE A 643 -9.84 2.10 19.19
CA PHE A 643 -10.30 3.19 18.34
C PHE A 643 -11.64 2.81 17.68
N PRO A 644 -12.79 3.32 18.17
CA PRO A 644 -14.11 2.86 17.71
C PRO A 644 -14.43 3.14 16.25
N ASP A 645 -13.75 4.14 15.67
CA ASP A 645 -14.03 4.66 14.34
C ASP A 645 -12.87 4.46 13.36
N GLU A 646 -11.99 3.49 13.67
CA GLU A 646 -10.84 3.07 12.88
C GLU A 646 -10.89 1.58 12.59
N GLY A 647 -10.16 1.15 11.56
CA GLY A 647 -10.05 -0.25 11.16
C GLY A 647 -8.73 -0.90 11.59
N HIS A 648 -8.24 -1.81 10.74
CA HIS A 648 -6.94 -2.47 10.91
C HIS A 648 -5.78 -1.49 11.10
N TRP A 649 -5.88 -0.32 10.48
CA TRP A 649 -4.93 0.77 10.63
C TRP A 649 -5.60 1.98 11.29
N ILE A 650 -4.84 2.69 12.12
CA ILE A 650 -5.28 3.94 12.76
C ILE A 650 -4.87 5.11 11.89
N LEU A 651 -5.82 5.69 11.17
CA LEU A 651 -5.54 6.53 10.00
C LEU A 651 -5.97 7.98 10.17
N LYS A 652 -7.00 8.27 10.96
CA LYS A 652 -7.45 9.64 11.21
C LYS A 652 -6.35 10.42 11.93
N PRO A 653 -6.11 11.68 11.55
CA PRO A 653 -4.98 12.46 12.06
C PRO A 653 -4.84 12.50 13.59
N GLN A 654 -5.94 12.74 14.32
CA GLN A 654 -5.94 12.80 15.78
C GLN A 654 -5.71 11.42 16.40
N ASN A 655 -6.31 10.39 15.83
CA ASN A 655 -6.13 9.01 16.29
C ASN A 655 -4.69 8.53 16.07
N SER A 656 -4.10 8.84 14.91
CA SER A 656 -2.69 8.54 14.60
C SER A 656 -1.73 9.25 15.56
N LEU A 657 -2.00 10.52 15.90
CA LEU A 657 -1.24 11.25 16.91
C LEU A 657 -1.30 10.57 18.29
N LEU A 658 -2.50 10.17 18.72
CA LEU A 658 -2.70 9.44 19.98
C LEU A 658 -2.01 8.07 19.96
N TRP A 659 -2.04 7.37 18.82
CA TRP A 659 -1.39 6.09 18.62
C TRP A 659 0.12 6.19 18.88
N TYR A 660 0.83 7.09 18.16
CA TYR A 660 2.27 7.26 18.32
C TYR A 660 2.64 7.72 19.74
N LYS A 661 1.85 8.62 20.33
CA LYS A 661 2.05 9.09 21.70
C LYS A 661 1.93 7.93 22.69
N THR A 662 0.86 7.15 22.62
CA THR A 662 0.62 6.06 23.58
C THR A 662 1.65 4.95 23.41
N PHE A 663 2.05 4.65 22.17
CA PHE A 663 3.12 3.73 21.83
C PHE A 663 4.43 4.12 22.52
N THR A 664 4.89 5.36 22.29
CA THR A 664 6.18 5.83 22.79
C THR A 664 6.19 5.98 24.30
N GLU A 665 5.13 6.54 24.90
CA GLU A 665 4.98 6.65 26.35
C GLU A 665 4.97 5.28 27.06
N TRP A 666 4.38 4.27 26.42
CA TRP A 666 4.39 2.90 26.95
C TRP A 666 5.80 2.34 27.00
N LEU A 667 6.55 2.39 25.89
CA LEU A 667 7.93 1.90 25.87
C LEU A 667 8.81 2.67 26.86
N ASP A 668 8.72 4.00 26.88
CA ASP A 668 9.48 4.87 27.77
C ASP A 668 9.29 4.50 29.24
N THR A 669 8.06 4.16 29.64
CA THR A 669 7.72 3.73 31.00
C THR A 669 8.52 2.51 31.46
N TRP A 670 8.93 1.63 30.54
CA TRP A 670 9.61 0.38 30.88
C TRP A 670 11.11 0.42 30.65
N VAL A 671 11.61 1.25 29.74
CA VAL A 671 13.03 1.24 29.37
C VAL A 671 13.78 2.56 29.55
N LYS A 672 13.13 3.69 29.84
CA LYS A 672 13.83 4.98 30.05
C LYS A 672 13.79 5.48 31.50
N LYS A 673 13.71 4.55 32.45
CA LYS A 673 13.73 4.84 33.89
C LYS A 673 15.11 5.20 34.39
#